data_AF-A0A831TDZ5-F1
#
_entry.id   AF-A0A831TDZ5-F1
#
_cell.length_a   1.000
_cell.length_b   1.000
_cell.length_c   1.000
_cell.angle_alpha   90.00
_cell.angle_beta   90.00
_cell.angle_gamma   90.00
#
_symmetry.space_group_name_H-M   'P 1'
#
loop_
_entity.id
_entity.type
_entity.pdbx_description
1 polymer ?
#
loop_
_entity_poly.entity_id
_entity_poly.type
_entity_poly.pdbx_seq_one_letter_code
_entity_poly.pdbx_strand_id
1 'polypeptide(L)'
;MRWGWNRFQFVALAALLSLASSGLAMEKPPAEFFRGLNLNGPPLVIDGQAWEGKDSPHYECKDHELDVPTVPLKPPTDRARTKMLRTSRWGGNVKVKLTAIPPGDYQVCLYVWEDNNATNFSVSVNGKVVHPRYDSRSAGHWEKLGPWPVHVTDGTITVSSSGGDANFSGIEVWKGLGPLPAPRTFVAQANQAPTPADLEFFEKKIRPVLAERCYSCHSTNAKKLRGELLVDSRAGLLRGGATGPAIIPGDPEGSLLLAAVRGDDPDLKMPPDQPLTKSQVADFEEWISRGAPDPRTENKPLAKVDWSRAREFWSFRPLADVAPPLDAASTHPIDAFILERLRKAGLQPPPRADRRTLLRRATFDLTGLPPTPEELADFLNDHSPNAWERVIDRLLASPAHGERWGRHWLDLARYADTSGCNSDFPVPTAYLYRNWVINALNADMPYDQFIRTQLAGDLLPCSSEEERQQNIIATGYLAIGRRFGSLADEFHLTIEDNIDNLGKAVLGLSVSCARCHDHKFDPITHRDYYGLYGIFQSTRYPWPGIELDKRQREFVPLVPADRVAEAEAALVARRKELARLESEARKLRDAVKKAPDFEKAAAEAKAQEADQRLQALVEQPPPCETAYAVAEAKTREDAAIQLKGDPARLGDVVPRHFPAVLGGQTLPADCQTSGREHLAEWIVSAENPLTARVLVNRLWQHHFGRGIVPTPNDFGRQGKPPTHPELLDYLASEFRASGWSIKAMHRLILGSRTYQQAATREPKAVAVDPANELLAGYPRRRLDAEAIRDTLLAVGGNLDLSPAGPHPFPPEHTWDFTQHRPFKAIYETNRRSVFLMTQRIQRHPYLAIFDGADPSTSTPARLTSTTPL
;
A
#
# COMPACT_ATOMS: atom_id res chain seq x y z
N MET A 1 -50.59 31.62 -29.41
CA MET A 1 -51.27 30.78 -30.41
C MET A 1 -50.47 29.48 -30.49
N ARG A 2 -50.74 28.42 -29.70
CA ARG A 2 -51.91 27.52 -29.60
C ARG A 2 -51.95 26.49 -30.76
N TRP A 3 -52.22 25.23 -30.39
CA TRP A 3 -52.51 24.00 -31.18
C TRP A 3 -51.29 23.18 -31.64
N GLY A 4 -51.17 21.86 -31.45
CA GLY A 4 -52.07 20.85 -30.89
C GLY A 4 -52.21 19.61 -31.81
N TRP A 5 -51.57 18.49 -31.42
CA TRP A 5 -52.02 17.07 -31.53
C TRP A 5 -52.23 16.33 -32.89
N ASN A 6 -51.96 15.01 -32.78
CA ASN A 6 -52.50 13.84 -33.50
C ASN A 6 -51.84 13.23 -34.77
N ARG A 7 -51.01 12.22 -34.49
CA ARG A 7 -51.12 10.79 -34.87
C ARG A 7 -52.27 10.33 -35.82
N PHE A 8 -51.88 9.45 -36.74
CA PHE A 8 -52.67 8.43 -37.48
C PHE A 8 -53.70 8.91 -38.51
N GLN A 9 -53.31 8.85 -39.79
CA GLN A 9 -53.98 8.09 -40.86
C GLN A 9 -53.35 8.50 -42.20
N PHE A 10 -52.73 7.56 -42.92
CA PHE A 10 -52.84 7.39 -44.38
C PHE A 10 -51.94 6.20 -44.76
N VAL A 11 -52.46 5.01 -44.42
CA VAL A 11 -52.19 3.79 -45.18
C VAL A 11 -52.97 3.90 -46.49
N ALA A 12 -52.39 3.36 -47.56
CA ALA A 12 -52.95 3.22 -48.91
C ALA A 12 -52.67 4.36 -49.91
N LEU A 13 -51.41 4.48 -50.35
CA LEU A 13 -51.10 4.84 -51.74
C LEU A 13 -49.66 4.41 -52.12
N ALA A 14 -49.37 3.11 -52.06
CA ALA A 14 -48.10 2.56 -52.54
C ALA A 14 -48.28 1.10 -52.97
N ALA A 15 -49.11 0.88 -53.98
CA ALA A 15 -49.17 -0.38 -54.71
C ALA A 15 -49.73 -0.10 -56.09
N LEU A 16 -48.83 -0.03 -57.09
CA LEU A 16 -49.02 -0.14 -58.55
C LEU A 16 -48.15 0.90 -59.28
N LEU A 17 -46.86 0.58 -59.45
CA LEU A 17 -46.00 0.94 -60.60
C LEU A 17 -44.53 0.63 -60.28
N SER A 18 -44.12 -0.64 -60.44
CA SER A 18 -42.76 -1.04 -60.90
C SER A 18 -42.61 -2.57 -60.91
N LEU A 19 -43.38 -3.23 -61.77
CA LEU A 19 -43.06 -4.56 -62.28
C LEU A 19 -42.55 -4.37 -63.70
N ALA A 20 -41.23 -4.23 -63.88
CA ALA A 20 -40.48 -4.55 -65.11
C ALA A 20 -39.03 -4.03 -65.04
N SER A 21 -38.15 -4.78 -64.36
CA SER A 21 -36.74 -4.98 -64.77
C SER A 21 -36.06 -5.96 -63.80
N SER A 22 -36.62 -7.17 -63.70
CA SER A 22 -35.96 -8.32 -63.08
C SER A 22 -34.90 -8.87 -64.03
N GLY A 23 -33.72 -8.27 -64.02
CA GLY A 23 -32.50 -8.99 -64.38
C GLY A 23 -32.16 -9.90 -63.20
N LEU A 24 -32.36 -11.21 -63.37
CA LEU A 24 -31.90 -12.23 -62.43
C LEU A 24 -30.38 -12.11 -62.26
N ALA A 25 -29.92 -11.40 -61.24
CA ALA A 25 -28.56 -11.59 -60.74
C ALA A 25 -28.52 -12.98 -60.14
N MET A 26 -27.88 -13.94 -60.83
CA MET A 26 -27.55 -15.22 -60.23
C MET A 26 -26.76 -14.94 -58.95
N GLU A 27 -27.30 -15.33 -57.79
CA GLU A 27 -26.58 -15.28 -56.54
C GLU A 27 -25.27 -16.07 -56.71
N LYS A 28 -24.12 -15.40 -56.53
CA LYS A 28 -22.82 -16.07 -56.59
C LYS A 28 -22.81 -17.18 -55.53
N PRO A 29 -22.29 -18.38 -55.84
CA PRO A 29 -22.21 -19.47 -54.87
C PRO A 29 -21.42 -18.99 -53.64
N PRO A 30 -21.79 -19.43 -52.42
CA PRO A 30 -21.13 -19.01 -51.18
C PRO A 30 -19.64 -19.29 -51.23
N ALA A 31 -18.84 -18.41 -50.65
CA ALA A 31 -17.40 -18.61 -50.62
C ALA A 31 -17.04 -19.80 -49.71
N GLU A 32 -16.08 -20.61 -50.15
CA GLU A 32 -15.63 -21.79 -49.41
C GLU A 32 -14.44 -21.45 -48.52
N PHE A 33 -14.41 -21.95 -47.29
CA PHE A 33 -13.26 -21.77 -46.41
C PHE A 33 -12.04 -22.42 -47.04
N PHE A 34 -10.99 -21.63 -47.30
CA PHE A 34 -9.76 -22.15 -47.91
C PHE A 34 -8.66 -22.35 -46.86
N ARG A 35 -8.42 -21.35 -46.00
CA ARG A 35 -7.36 -21.42 -44.99
C ARG A 35 -7.60 -20.46 -43.83
N GLY A 36 -7.20 -20.88 -42.63
CA GLY A 36 -7.08 -20.03 -41.43
C GLY A 36 -5.67 -20.11 -40.86
N LEU A 37 -5.10 -18.99 -40.45
CA LEU A 37 -3.75 -18.89 -39.88
C LEU A 37 -3.80 -18.22 -38.51
N ASN A 38 -3.25 -18.89 -37.49
CA ASN A 38 -2.95 -18.32 -36.17
C ASN A 38 -1.47 -17.90 -36.14
N LEU A 39 -1.20 -16.59 -36.26
CA LEU A 39 0.11 -16.08 -36.69
C LEU A 39 1.24 -16.24 -35.66
N ASN A 40 0.91 -16.36 -34.37
CA ASN A 40 1.90 -16.57 -33.31
C ASN A 40 1.52 -17.69 -32.33
N GLY A 41 0.36 -18.34 -32.52
CA GLY A 41 -0.11 -19.41 -31.65
C GLY A 41 -0.11 -20.80 -32.29
N PRO A 42 -0.43 -21.85 -31.53
CA PRO A 42 -0.52 -23.21 -32.07
C PRO A 42 -1.74 -23.38 -33.00
N PRO A 43 -1.80 -24.50 -33.77
CA PRO A 43 -2.99 -24.88 -34.51
C PRO A 43 -4.22 -24.94 -33.60
N LEU A 44 -5.38 -24.56 -34.12
CA LEU A 44 -6.64 -24.49 -33.37
C LEU A 44 -7.85 -24.67 -34.28
N VAL A 45 -9.06 -24.71 -33.70
CA VAL A 45 -10.31 -24.83 -34.46
C VAL A 45 -11.22 -23.65 -34.10
N ILE A 46 -11.62 -22.87 -35.11
CA ILE A 46 -12.55 -21.74 -34.97
C ILE A 46 -13.70 -21.94 -35.95
N ASP A 47 -14.94 -21.78 -35.47
CA ASP A 47 -16.17 -21.95 -36.26
C ASP A 47 -16.28 -23.31 -36.98
N GLY A 48 -15.65 -24.34 -36.41
CA GLY A 48 -15.60 -25.70 -36.99
C GLY A 48 -14.56 -25.89 -38.08
N GLN A 49 -13.76 -24.85 -38.40
CA GLN A 49 -12.68 -24.90 -39.38
C GLN A 49 -11.34 -25.09 -38.69
N ALA A 50 -10.47 -25.91 -39.26
CA ALA A 50 -9.11 -26.09 -38.77
C ALA A 50 -8.21 -24.92 -39.20
N TRP A 51 -7.49 -24.36 -38.25
CA TRP A 51 -6.53 -23.27 -38.45
C TRP A 51 -5.12 -23.78 -38.23
N GLU A 52 -4.24 -23.38 -39.13
CA GLU A 52 -2.82 -23.69 -39.05
C GLU A 52 -2.14 -22.74 -38.05
N GLY A 53 -1.13 -23.25 -37.34
CA GLY A 53 -0.40 -22.49 -36.32
C GLY A 53 0.86 -21.81 -36.84
N LYS A 54 1.62 -21.22 -35.90
CA LYS A 54 2.82 -20.43 -36.19
C LYS A 54 3.88 -21.14 -37.03
N ASP A 55 3.97 -22.47 -36.92
CA ASP A 55 4.96 -23.32 -37.61
C ASP A 55 4.50 -23.78 -39.02
N SER A 56 3.40 -23.22 -39.55
CA SER A 56 2.90 -23.57 -40.88
C SER A 56 3.90 -23.18 -41.99
N PRO A 57 4.17 -24.06 -42.98
CA PRO A 57 4.99 -23.73 -44.14
C PRO A 57 4.26 -22.82 -45.15
N HIS A 58 2.99 -22.49 -44.92
CA HIS A 58 2.13 -21.79 -45.88
C HIS A 58 2.06 -20.27 -45.70
N TYR A 59 2.88 -19.69 -44.82
CA TYR A 59 3.06 -18.25 -44.71
C TYR A 59 4.46 -17.88 -44.19
N GLU A 60 4.87 -16.64 -44.45
CA GLU A 60 6.08 -16.04 -43.89
C GLU A 60 5.71 -14.73 -43.17
N CYS A 61 6.18 -14.57 -41.93
CA CYS A 61 6.12 -13.34 -41.16
C CYS A 61 7.38 -13.25 -40.27
N LYS A 62 8.12 -12.15 -40.33
CA LYS A 62 9.38 -11.95 -39.57
C LYS A 62 9.25 -10.94 -38.43
N ASP A 63 8.06 -10.38 -38.25
CA ASP A 63 7.77 -9.37 -37.26
C ASP A 63 7.68 -9.97 -35.84
N HIS A 64 7.73 -9.08 -34.85
CA HIS A 64 7.83 -9.43 -33.44
C HIS A 64 6.67 -10.30 -32.96
N GLU A 65 6.97 -11.26 -32.08
CA GLU A 65 5.98 -12.12 -31.43
C GLU A 65 5.48 -11.44 -30.16
N LEU A 66 4.16 -11.41 -29.98
CA LEU A 66 3.52 -10.89 -28.78
C LEU A 66 2.57 -11.94 -28.20
N ASP A 67 2.70 -12.18 -26.88
CA ASP A 67 1.83 -13.05 -26.09
C ASP A 67 1.42 -12.32 -24.79
N VAL A 68 0.12 -11.99 -24.67
CA VAL A 68 -0.41 -11.20 -23.54
C VAL A 68 -1.66 -11.89 -22.97
N PRO A 69 -1.51 -12.81 -21.99
CA PRO A 69 -2.62 -13.63 -21.51
C PRO A 69 -3.64 -12.89 -20.63
N THR A 70 -3.33 -11.67 -20.18
CA THR A 70 -4.04 -11.01 -19.06
C THR A 70 -5.04 -9.94 -19.47
N VAL A 71 -4.99 -9.41 -20.69
CA VAL A 71 -5.88 -8.30 -21.11
C VAL A 71 -7.28 -8.85 -21.48
N PRO A 72 -8.37 -8.34 -20.87
CA PRO A 72 -9.73 -8.76 -21.19
C PRO A 72 -10.18 -8.33 -22.60
N LEU A 73 -10.76 -9.23 -23.39
CA LEU A 73 -11.19 -8.94 -24.76
C LEU A 73 -12.53 -8.19 -24.84
N LYS A 74 -12.63 -7.23 -25.77
CA LYS A 74 -13.79 -6.36 -25.99
C LYS A 74 -14.17 -6.34 -27.48
N PRO A 75 -15.25 -7.00 -27.89
CA PRO A 75 -16.16 -7.81 -27.07
C PRO A 75 -15.51 -9.12 -26.57
N PRO A 76 -16.05 -9.78 -25.54
CA PRO A 76 -15.65 -11.14 -25.21
C PRO A 76 -15.89 -12.10 -26.38
N THR A 77 -15.11 -13.18 -26.48
CA THR A 77 -15.22 -14.19 -27.54
C THR A 77 -14.88 -15.58 -27.02
N ASP A 78 -15.11 -16.61 -27.82
CA ASP A 78 -14.80 -18.00 -27.48
C ASP A 78 -13.31 -18.24 -27.15
N ARG A 79 -13.02 -19.35 -26.45
CA ARG A 79 -11.67 -19.70 -25.99
C ARG A 79 -10.65 -19.85 -27.13
N ALA A 80 -11.05 -20.41 -28.27
CA ALA A 80 -10.12 -20.63 -29.38
C ALA A 80 -9.72 -19.30 -30.03
N ARG A 81 -10.70 -18.43 -30.26
CA ARG A 81 -10.46 -17.07 -30.77
C ARG A 81 -9.73 -16.20 -29.74
N THR A 82 -9.99 -16.37 -28.44
CA THR A 82 -9.26 -15.69 -27.36
C THR A 82 -7.78 -16.06 -27.36
N LYS A 83 -7.46 -17.35 -27.50
CA LYS A 83 -6.07 -17.82 -27.61
C LYS A 83 -5.38 -17.21 -28.83
N MET A 84 -6.04 -17.23 -29.99
CA MET A 84 -5.52 -16.60 -31.21
C MET A 84 -5.27 -15.10 -31.03
N LEU A 85 -6.26 -14.36 -30.51
CA LEU A 85 -6.18 -12.91 -30.36
C LEU A 85 -5.00 -12.46 -29.49
N ARG A 86 -4.72 -13.20 -28.43
CA ARG A 86 -3.64 -12.91 -27.48
C ARG A 86 -2.25 -13.33 -27.95
N THR A 87 -2.15 -14.12 -29.02
CA THR A 87 -0.90 -14.52 -29.64
C THR A 87 -0.78 -13.87 -31.03
N SER A 88 -0.16 -12.70 -31.12
CA SER A 88 -0.13 -11.89 -32.35
C SER A 88 1.28 -11.60 -32.87
N ARG A 89 1.34 -11.08 -34.10
CA ARG A 89 2.52 -10.47 -34.72
C ARG A 89 2.40 -8.95 -34.62
N TRP A 90 3.42 -8.31 -34.06
CA TRP A 90 3.39 -6.90 -33.67
C TRP A 90 4.46 -6.05 -34.38
N GLY A 91 4.11 -4.81 -34.71
CA GLY A 91 5.07 -3.77 -35.10
C GLY A 91 4.51 -2.70 -36.05
N GLY A 92 5.33 -1.67 -36.31
CA GLY A 92 4.97 -0.53 -37.14
C GLY A 92 4.69 -0.81 -38.63
N ASN A 93 5.12 -1.98 -39.14
CA ASN A 93 4.97 -2.41 -40.53
C ASN A 93 4.85 -3.96 -40.62
N VAL A 94 3.92 -4.56 -39.87
CA VAL A 94 3.70 -6.02 -39.91
C VAL A 94 3.43 -6.46 -41.34
N LYS A 95 4.09 -7.52 -41.80
CA LYS A 95 3.94 -8.05 -43.17
C LYS A 95 3.86 -9.57 -43.16
N VAL A 96 2.65 -10.06 -43.46
CA VAL A 96 2.35 -11.49 -43.57
C VAL A 96 2.18 -11.86 -45.04
N LYS A 97 3.05 -12.74 -45.55
CA LYS A 97 2.99 -13.26 -46.92
C LYS A 97 2.50 -14.71 -46.90
N LEU A 98 1.27 -14.94 -47.36
CA LEU A 98 0.70 -16.27 -47.53
C LEU A 98 1.17 -16.86 -48.87
N THR A 99 1.49 -18.16 -48.89
CA THR A 99 2.01 -18.90 -50.04
C THR A 99 1.14 -20.13 -50.36
N ALA A 100 1.40 -20.78 -51.49
CA ALA A 100 0.67 -21.96 -51.95
C ALA A 100 -0.85 -21.73 -52.08
N ILE A 101 -1.24 -20.59 -52.66
CA ILE A 101 -2.64 -20.24 -52.96
C ILE A 101 -2.85 -20.39 -54.47
N PRO A 102 -3.67 -21.35 -54.95
CA PRO A 102 -3.91 -21.52 -56.38
C PRO A 102 -4.44 -20.25 -57.05
N PRO A 103 -4.20 -20.03 -58.36
CA PRO A 103 -4.78 -18.90 -59.07
C PRO A 103 -6.31 -18.89 -58.99
N GLY A 104 -6.91 -17.73 -58.76
CA GLY A 104 -8.36 -17.58 -58.63
C GLY A 104 -8.77 -16.36 -57.80
N ASP A 105 -10.09 -16.21 -57.61
CA ASP A 105 -10.65 -15.17 -56.76
C ASP A 105 -10.82 -15.64 -55.32
N TYR A 106 -10.44 -14.78 -54.37
CA TYR A 106 -10.48 -15.03 -52.94
C TYR A 106 -11.00 -13.81 -52.19
N GLN A 107 -11.36 -14.03 -50.92
CA GLN A 107 -11.66 -13.00 -49.94
C GLN A 107 -10.79 -13.20 -48.71
N VAL A 108 -10.23 -12.11 -48.17
CA VAL A 108 -9.31 -12.13 -47.03
C VAL A 108 -9.92 -11.36 -45.86
N CYS A 109 -9.89 -11.97 -44.68
CA CYS A 109 -10.22 -11.31 -43.41
C CYS A 109 -9.01 -11.30 -42.48
N LEU A 110 -8.90 -10.29 -41.64
CA LEU A 110 -7.80 -10.10 -40.70
C LEU A 110 -8.33 -9.86 -39.29
N TYR A 111 -7.79 -10.56 -38.31
CA TYR A 111 -8.06 -10.33 -36.89
C TYR A 111 -6.98 -9.42 -36.30
N VAL A 112 -7.41 -8.31 -35.73
CA VAL A 112 -6.55 -7.33 -35.06
C VAL A 112 -7.02 -7.12 -33.62
N TRP A 113 -6.11 -6.73 -32.73
CA TRP A 113 -6.46 -6.38 -31.35
C TRP A 113 -5.54 -5.29 -30.75
N GLU A 114 -5.94 -4.68 -29.64
CA GLU A 114 -5.11 -3.76 -28.86
C GLU A 114 -4.70 -4.37 -27.52
N ASP A 115 -3.41 -4.39 -27.21
CA ASP A 115 -2.89 -4.91 -25.94
C ASP A 115 -2.74 -3.82 -24.87
N ASN A 116 -2.42 -2.58 -25.25
CA ASN A 116 -2.18 -1.49 -24.31
C ASN A 116 -2.89 -0.17 -24.70
N ASN A 117 -2.33 0.60 -25.62
CA ASN A 117 -2.72 1.97 -25.92
C ASN A 117 -3.19 2.08 -27.36
N ALA A 118 -4.29 2.79 -27.55
CA ALA A 118 -4.86 3.01 -28.87
C ALA A 118 -3.81 3.53 -29.86
N THR A 119 -3.76 2.91 -31.02
CA THR A 119 -2.86 3.24 -32.12
C THR A 119 -3.61 3.27 -33.44
N ASN A 120 -3.12 4.07 -34.38
CA ASN A 120 -3.71 4.23 -35.69
C ASN A 120 -2.81 3.62 -36.76
N PHE A 121 -3.32 2.66 -37.52
CA PHE A 121 -2.58 2.00 -38.59
C PHE A 121 -3.42 1.77 -39.84
N SER A 122 -2.79 1.65 -41.01
CA SER A 122 -3.49 1.32 -42.26
C SER A 122 -3.20 -0.12 -42.67
N VAL A 123 -4.22 -0.87 -43.09
CA VAL A 123 -4.09 -2.25 -43.59
C VAL A 123 -4.07 -2.25 -45.12
N SER A 124 -3.14 -3.00 -45.70
CA SER A 124 -3.02 -3.23 -47.14
C SER A 124 -3.06 -4.70 -47.47
N VAL A 125 -3.68 -5.04 -48.61
CA VAL A 125 -3.67 -6.38 -49.19
C VAL A 125 -3.10 -6.30 -50.60
N ASN A 126 -2.07 -7.10 -50.89
CA ASN A 126 -1.26 -7.04 -52.13
C ASN A 126 -0.80 -5.61 -52.48
N GLY A 127 -0.37 -4.85 -51.47
CA GLY A 127 0.12 -3.48 -51.62
C GLY A 127 -0.96 -2.41 -51.80
N LYS A 128 -2.24 -2.78 -51.93
CA LYS A 128 -3.37 -1.84 -51.99
C LYS A 128 -3.91 -1.60 -50.58
N VAL A 129 -4.00 -0.34 -50.15
CA VAL A 129 -4.64 0.04 -48.87
C VAL A 129 -6.12 -0.32 -48.94
N VAL A 130 -6.56 -1.22 -48.07
CA VAL A 130 -7.94 -1.70 -47.97
C VAL A 130 -8.67 -1.18 -46.73
N HIS A 131 -7.93 -0.76 -45.72
CA HIS A 131 -8.48 -0.08 -44.54
C HIS A 131 -7.54 1.05 -44.10
N PRO A 132 -7.78 2.30 -44.51
CA PRO A 132 -6.95 3.43 -44.09
C PRO A 132 -7.25 3.83 -42.64
N ARG A 133 -6.21 4.15 -41.84
CA ARG A 133 -6.33 4.72 -40.49
C ARG A 133 -7.34 3.99 -39.57
N TYR A 134 -7.18 2.68 -39.44
CA TYR A 134 -7.85 1.90 -38.40
C TYR A 134 -7.38 2.34 -37.01
N ASP A 135 -8.32 2.64 -36.12
CA ASP A 135 -8.09 2.95 -34.71
C ASP A 135 -8.29 1.67 -33.89
N SER A 136 -7.23 1.19 -33.24
CA SER A 136 -7.26 -0.03 -32.44
C SER A 136 -8.07 0.10 -31.15
N ARG A 137 -8.46 1.32 -30.75
CA ARG A 137 -9.21 1.66 -29.53
C ARG A 137 -8.48 1.27 -28.25
N SER A 138 -9.18 1.18 -27.12
CA SER A 138 -8.60 0.84 -25.82
C SER A 138 -8.12 -0.62 -25.74
N ALA A 139 -7.15 -0.90 -24.86
CA ALA A 139 -6.75 -2.26 -24.48
C ALA A 139 -7.91 -3.26 -24.41
N GLY A 140 -7.69 -4.39 -25.05
CA GLY A 140 -8.61 -5.52 -25.18
C GLY A 140 -9.52 -5.44 -26.39
N HIS A 141 -9.65 -4.29 -27.05
CA HIS A 141 -10.50 -4.20 -28.23
C HIS A 141 -9.97 -5.08 -29.35
N TRP A 142 -10.86 -5.85 -30.00
CA TRP A 142 -10.50 -6.64 -31.16
C TRP A 142 -11.59 -6.57 -32.22
N GLU A 143 -11.18 -6.74 -33.48
CA GLU A 143 -12.10 -6.74 -34.62
C GLU A 143 -11.63 -7.73 -35.69
N LYS A 144 -12.60 -8.31 -36.41
CA LYS A 144 -12.37 -9.04 -37.65
C LYS A 144 -12.60 -8.07 -38.82
N LEU A 145 -11.53 -7.59 -39.41
CA LEU A 145 -11.56 -6.69 -40.56
C LEU A 145 -11.72 -7.45 -41.88
N GLY A 146 -12.29 -6.78 -42.89
CA GLY A 146 -12.64 -7.38 -44.18
C GLY A 146 -14.11 -7.84 -44.23
N PRO A 147 -14.49 -8.73 -45.17
CA PRO A 147 -13.64 -9.35 -46.19
C PRO A 147 -13.21 -8.39 -47.30
N TRP A 148 -11.98 -8.53 -47.79
CA TRP A 148 -11.50 -7.82 -48.97
C TRP A 148 -11.26 -8.79 -50.14
N PRO A 149 -11.77 -8.50 -51.35
CA PRO A 149 -11.59 -9.35 -52.51
C PRO A 149 -10.15 -9.27 -53.05
N VAL A 150 -9.59 -10.42 -53.43
CA VAL A 150 -8.24 -10.57 -53.97
C VAL A 150 -8.25 -11.53 -55.14
N HIS A 151 -7.71 -11.12 -56.28
CA HIS A 151 -7.42 -12.01 -57.39
C HIS A 151 -5.97 -12.47 -57.31
N VAL A 152 -5.73 -13.78 -57.25
CA VAL A 152 -4.41 -14.38 -57.11
C VAL A 152 -3.95 -14.93 -58.45
N THR A 153 -2.75 -14.53 -58.89
CA THR A 153 -2.13 -15.02 -60.13
C THR A 153 -0.77 -15.67 -59.90
N ASP A 154 -0.04 -15.22 -58.89
CA ASP A 154 1.36 -15.60 -58.63
C ASP A 154 1.53 -16.59 -57.46
N GLY A 155 0.43 -17.10 -56.93
CA GLY A 155 0.44 -18.06 -55.84
C GLY A 155 0.42 -17.45 -54.43
N THR A 156 0.35 -16.13 -54.30
CA THR A 156 0.56 -15.44 -53.02
C THR A 156 -0.49 -14.38 -52.68
N ILE A 157 -0.68 -14.15 -51.37
CA ILE A 157 -1.44 -13.01 -50.83
C ILE A 157 -0.57 -12.38 -49.74
N THR A 158 -0.36 -11.06 -49.82
CA THR A 158 0.37 -10.31 -48.78
C THR A 158 -0.59 -9.39 -48.03
N VAL A 159 -0.64 -9.51 -46.70
CA VAL A 159 -1.37 -8.60 -45.82
C VAL A 159 -0.34 -7.82 -44.99
N SER A 160 -0.42 -6.50 -44.99
CA SER A 160 0.54 -5.66 -44.26
C SER A 160 -0.09 -4.45 -43.56
N SER A 161 0.54 -3.97 -42.49
CA SER A 161 0.24 -2.68 -41.86
C SER A 161 1.23 -1.59 -42.27
N SER A 162 0.83 -0.33 -42.07
CA SER A 162 1.72 0.83 -42.14
C SER A 162 1.21 1.98 -41.27
N GLY A 163 2.12 2.61 -40.53
CA GLY A 163 1.83 3.63 -39.52
C GLY A 163 1.28 3.00 -38.24
N GLY A 164 1.71 3.47 -37.06
CA GLY A 164 1.31 2.90 -35.76
C GLY A 164 1.70 1.41 -35.58
N ASP A 165 1.77 0.94 -34.33
CA ASP A 165 2.14 -0.46 -34.09
C ASP A 165 0.94 -1.41 -34.16
N ALA A 166 0.78 -2.14 -35.27
CA ALA A 166 -0.35 -3.04 -35.45
C ALA A 166 -0.11 -4.41 -34.80
N ASN A 167 -1.15 -5.00 -34.21
CA ASN A 167 -1.16 -6.39 -33.77
C ASN A 167 -2.03 -7.24 -34.70
N PHE A 168 -1.42 -8.15 -35.47
CA PHE A 168 -2.13 -9.10 -36.33
C PHE A 168 -2.17 -10.48 -35.67
N SER A 169 -3.35 -10.94 -35.28
CA SER A 169 -3.52 -12.20 -34.54
C SER A 169 -3.81 -13.39 -35.47
N GLY A 170 -4.63 -13.20 -36.49
CA GLY A 170 -5.01 -14.28 -37.40
C GLY A 170 -5.56 -13.81 -38.75
N ILE A 171 -5.49 -14.67 -39.76
CA ILE A 171 -5.96 -14.39 -41.12
C ILE A 171 -6.87 -15.52 -41.61
N GLU A 172 -7.99 -15.17 -42.23
CA GLU A 172 -8.84 -16.11 -42.97
C GLU A 172 -8.78 -15.83 -44.47
N VAL A 173 -8.72 -16.90 -45.25
CA VAL A 173 -8.81 -16.87 -46.70
C VAL A 173 -9.98 -17.74 -47.13
N TRP A 174 -10.86 -17.17 -47.96
CA TRP A 174 -12.05 -17.82 -48.50
C TRP A 174 -11.96 -17.82 -50.03
N LYS A 175 -12.25 -18.95 -50.67
CA LYS A 175 -12.23 -19.09 -52.13
C LYS A 175 -13.59 -18.68 -52.71
N GLY A 176 -13.56 -17.80 -53.71
CA GLY A 176 -14.73 -17.24 -54.37
C GLY A 176 -15.19 -15.89 -53.79
N LEU A 177 -15.95 -15.14 -54.59
CA LEU A 177 -16.49 -13.80 -54.26
C LEU A 177 -17.97 -13.82 -53.89
N GLY A 178 -18.50 -14.98 -53.51
CA GLY A 178 -19.85 -15.09 -52.96
C GLY A 178 -19.92 -14.68 -51.49
N PRO A 179 -21.11 -14.70 -50.89
CA PRO A 179 -21.29 -14.37 -49.49
C PRO A 179 -20.48 -15.34 -48.60
N LEU A 180 -19.80 -14.79 -47.59
CA LEU A 180 -19.20 -15.61 -46.54
C LEU A 180 -20.30 -16.22 -45.66
N PRO A 181 -20.15 -17.45 -45.15
CA PRO A 181 -21.05 -17.99 -44.15
C PRO A 181 -21.14 -17.06 -42.94
N ALA A 182 -22.34 -16.90 -42.37
CA ALA A 182 -22.47 -16.18 -41.10
C ALA A 182 -21.60 -16.87 -40.03
N PRO A 183 -20.81 -16.11 -39.24
CA PRO A 183 -20.02 -16.70 -38.17
C PRO A 183 -20.94 -17.49 -37.22
N ARG A 184 -20.43 -18.61 -36.68
CA ARG A 184 -21.10 -19.28 -35.56
C ARG A 184 -20.96 -18.39 -34.33
N THR A 185 -21.81 -17.39 -34.24
CA THR A 185 -21.85 -16.46 -33.11
C THR A 185 -22.27 -17.23 -31.86
N PHE A 186 -21.30 -17.59 -31.01
CA PHE A 186 -21.56 -17.98 -29.62
C PHE A 186 -22.11 -16.82 -28.78
N VAL A 187 -22.10 -15.60 -29.32
CA VAL A 187 -22.70 -14.40 -28.72
C VAL A 187 -24.21 -14.27 -29.03
N ALA A 188 -24.76 -15.04 -29.97
CA ALA A 188 -26.19 -14.90 -30.34
C ALA A 188 -27.17 -15.39 -29.27
N GLN A 189 -26.73 -16.12 -28.24
CA GLN A 189 -27.59 -16.48 -27.09
C GLN A 189 -27.54 -15.48 -25.93
N ALA A 190 -26.66 -14.47 -25.95
CA ALA A 190 -26.60 -13.47 -24.87
C ALA A 190 -27.75 -12.45 -24.91
N ASN A 191 -28.49 -12.35 -26.03
CA ASN A 191 -29.60 -11.40 -26.23
C ASN A 191 -30.97 -12.05 -26.46
N GLN A 192 -31.11 -13.38 -26.31
CA GLN A 192 -32.44 -14.00 -26.26
C GLN A 192 -33.00 -13.87 -24.83
N ALA A 193 -34.24 -13.40 -24.73
CA ALA A 193 -34.96 -13.41 -23.47
C ALA A 193 -35.04 -14.87 -22.94
N PRO A 194 -34.77 -15.10 -21.65
CA PRO A 194 -34.70 -16.45 -21.10
C PRO A 194 -36.02 -17.18 -21.33
N THR A 195 -35.96 -18.42 -21.85
CA THR A 195 -37.18 -19.20 -22.07
C THR A 195 -37.75 -19.67 -20.72
N PRO A 196 -39.04 -20.04 -20.64
CA PRO A 196 -39.60 -20.63 -19.42
C PRO A 196 -38.82 -21.86 -18.93
N ALA A 197 -38.30 -22.67 -19.85
CA ALA A 197 -37.49 -23.84 -19.53
C ALA A 197 -36.12 -23.46 -18.92
N ASP A 198 -35.52 -22.34 -19.36
CA ASP A 198 -34.25 -21.85 -18.81
C ASP A 198 -34.42 -21.30 -17.39
N LEU A 199 -35.51 -20.56 -17.14
CA LEU A 199 -35.84 -20.08 -15.82
C LEU A 199 -36.19 -21.25 -14.87
N GLU A 200 -36.91 -22.25 -15.37
CA GLU A 200 -37.19 -23.47 -14.63
C GLU A 200 -35.91 -24.25 -14.30
N PHE A 201 -34.95 -24.33 -15.23
CA PHE A 201 -33.63 -24.92 -14.98
C PHE A 201 -32.91 -24.18 -13.84
N PHE A 202 -32.88 -22.84 -13.89
CA PHE A 202 -32.30 -22.04 -12.83
C PHE A 202 -32.96 -22.28 -11.47
N GLU A 203 -34.30 -22.26 -11.41
CA GLU A 203 -35.06 -22.44 -10.16
C GLU A 203 -34.90 -23.85 -9.57
N LYS A 204 -34.80 -24.89 -10.41
CA LYS A 204 -34.69 -26.28 -9.94
C LYS A 204 -33.25 -26.72 -9.67
N LYS A 205 -32.27 -26.24 -10.43
CA LYS A 205 -30.89 -26.75 -10.43
C LYS A 205 -29.88 -25.80 -9.79
N ILE A 206 -30.02 -24.49 -10.01
CA ILE A 206 -29.00 -23.52 -9.62
C ILE A 206 -29.35 -22.79 -8.32
N ARG A 207 -30.56 -22.21 -8.24
CA ARG A 207 -31.00 -21.45 -7.06
C ARG A 207 -30.89 -22.23 -5.75
N PRO A 208 -31.31 -23.51 -5.66
CA PRO A 208 -31.22 -24.27 -4.41
C PRO A 208 -29.77 -24.40 -3.93
N VAL A 209 -28.83 -24.62 -4.85
CA VAL A 209 -27.40 -24.76 -4.52
C VAL A 209 -26.82 -23.43 -4.07
N LEU A 210 -27.11 -22.33 -4.77
CA LEU A 210 -26.69 -20.98 -4.35
C LEU A 210 -27.23 -20.64 -2.95
N ALA A 211 -28.50 -20.99 -2.68
CA ALA A 211 -29.14 -20.71 -1.41
C ALA A 211 -28.55 -21.54 -0.25
N GLU A 212 -28.35 -22.83 -0.46
CA GLU A 212 -27.86 -23.76 0.57
C GLU A 212 -26.36 -23.61 0.82
N ARG A 213 -25.56 -23.35 -0.23
CA ARG A 213 -24.09 -23.43 -0.16
C ARG A 213 -23.38 -22.10 -0.25
N CYS A 214 -24.02 -21.04 -0.74
CA CYS A 214 -23.33 -19.78 -1.04
C CYS A 214 -23.89 -18.56 -0.28
N TYR A 215 -25.21 -18.46 -0.07
CA TYR A 215 -25.82 -17.24 0.46
C TYR A 215 -25.37 -16.84 1.87
N SER A 216 -24.96 -17.79 2.72
CA SER A 216 -24.49 -17.50 4.07
C SER A 216 -23.30 -16.53 4.09
N CYS A 217 -22.50 -16.52 3.01
CA CYS A 217 -21.31 -15.69 2.83
C CYS A 217 -21.39 -14.71 1.63
N HIS A 218 -22.25 -14.99 0.64
CA HIS A 218 -22.31 -14.26 -0.64
C HIS A 218 -23.72 -13.78 -0.99
N SER A 219 -24.46 -13.23 -0.02
CA SER A 219 -25.78 -12.63 -0.27
C SER A 219 -25.92 -11.29 0.43
N THR A 220 -26.92 -10.51 0.03
CA THR A 220 -27.25 -9.23 0.67
C THR A 220 -27.56 -9.36 2.16
N ASN A 221 -28.09 -10.50 2.57
CA ASN A 221 -28.42 -10.79 3.97
C ASN A 221 -27.32 -11.61 4.70
N ALA A 222 -26.15 -11.78 4.09
CA ALA A 222 -25.04 -12.49 4.71
C ALA A 222 -24.57 -11.73 5.96
N LYS A 223 -24.47 -12.42 7.11
CA LYS A 223 -23.90 -11.83 8.35
C LYS A 223 -22.46 -11.35 8.15
N LYS A 224 -21.72 -12.00 7.24
CA LYS A 224 -20.37 -11.62 6.84
C LYS A 224 -20.20 -11.85 5.35
N LEU A 225 -20.27 -10.76 4.58
CA LEU A 225 -20.03 -10.80 3.15
C LEU A 225 -18.56 -11.15 2.87
N ARG A 226 -18.31 -12.09 1.95
CA ARG A 226 -16.96 -12.53 1.57
C ARG A 226 -16.65 -12.14 0.13
N GLY A 227 -15.43 -11.63 -0.10
CA GLY A 227 -14.91 -11.33 -1.43
C GLY A 227 -15.72 -10.28 -2.20
N GLU A 228 -16.51 -9.44 -1.52
CA GLU A 228 -17.41 -8.46 -2.15
C GLU A 228 -18.36 -9.06 -3.20
N LEU A 229 -18.62 -10.36 -3.09
CA LEU A 229 -19.36 -11.13 -4.08
C LEU A 229 -20.80 -11.36 -3.61
N LEU A 230 -21.76 -10.97 -4.44
CA LEU A 230 -23.19 -11.28 -4.27
C LEU A 230 -23.62 -12.28 -5.32
N VAL A 231 -24.04 -13.48 -4.89
CA VAL A 231 -24.59 -14.53 -5.77
C VAL A 231 -26.11 -14.65 -5.68
N ASP A 232 -26.76 -13.82 -4.88
CA ASP A 232 -28.21 -13.78 -4.63
C ASP A 232 -28.99 -12.88 -5.59
N SER A 233 -28.33 -12.33 -6.60
CA SER A 233 -28.93 -11.57 -7.71
C SER A 233 -28.12 -11.75 -8.99
N ARG A 234 -28.79 -11.59 -10.15
CA ARG A 234 -28.14 -11.64 -11.46
C ARG A 234 -27.09 -10.54 -11.60
N ALA A 235 -27.43 -9.33 -11.20
CA ALA A 235 -26.53 -8.18 -11.24
C ALA A 235 -25.28 -8.40 -10.36
N GLY A 236 -25.44 -9.01 -9.19
CA GLY A 236 -24.34 -9.37 -8.31
C GLY A 236 -23.37 -10.37 -8.94
N LEU A 237 -23.90 -11.40 -9.60
CA LEU A 237 -23.10 -12.42 -10.29
C LEU A 237 -22.30 -11.85 -11.48
N LEU A 238 -22.92 -10.95 -12.25
CA LEU A 238 -22.28 -10.30 -13.40
C LEU A 238 -21.21 -9.28 -12.97
N ARG A 239 -21.49 -8.49 -11.92
CA ARG A 239 -20.49 -7.58 -11.33
C ARG A 239 -19.33 -8.37 -10.74
N GLY A 240 -19.64 -9.50 -10.11
CA GLY A 240 -18.67 -10.32 -9.40
C GLY A 240 -18.23 -9.70 -8.07
N GLY A 241 -17.03 -10.07 -7.65
CA GLY A 241 -16.43 -9.65 -6.38
C GLY A 241 -15.07 -8.98 -6.57
N ALA A 242 -14.28 -8.90 -5.50
CA ALA A 242 -12.96 -8.27 -5.47
C ALA A 242 -11.94 -8.86 -6.48
N THR A 243 -12.25 -9.99 -7.09
CA THR A 243 -11.40 -10.71 -8.04
C THR A 243 -11.89 -10.62 -9.49
N GLY A 244 -12.98 -9.90 -9.75
CA GLY A 244 -13.62 -9.78 -11.06
C GLY A 244 -15.01 -10.45 -11.14
N PRO A 245 -15.63 -10.47 -12.33
CA PRO A 245 -16.94 -11.07 -12.59
C PRO A 245 -17.04 -12.52 -12.11
N ALA A 246 -18.12 -12.89 -11.42
CA ALA A 246 -18.30 -14.27 -10.97
C ALA A 246 -18.74 -15.16 -12.13
N ILE A 247 -19.54 -14.63 -13.04
CA ILE A 247 -19.96 -15.33 -14.25
C ILE A 247 -19.76 -14.44 -15.47
N ILE A 248 -19.43 -15.07 -16.59
CA ILE A 248 -19.45 -14.51 -17.93
C ILE A 248 -20.51 -15.29 -18.70
N PRO A 249 -21.70 -14.72 -18.97
CA PRO A 249 -22.76 -15.41 -19.68
C PRO A 249 -22.29 -16.02 -21.01
N GLY A 250 -22.50 -17.32 -21.19
CA GLY A 250 -22.07 -18.07 -22.37
C GLY A 250 -20.62 -18.54 -22.34
N ASP A 251 -19.85 -18.21 -21.30
CA ASP A 251 -18.44 -18.61 -21.15
C ASP A 251 -18.18 -19.27 -19.77
N PRO A 252 -18.41 -20.59 -19.66
CA PRO A 252 -18.12 -21.35 -18.46
C PRO A 252 -16.64 -21.29 -18.06
N GLU A 253 -15.72 -21.35 -19.03
CA GLU A 253 -14.29 -21.44 -18.78
C GLU A 253 -13.70 -20.10 -18.29
N GLY A 254 -14.28 -18.96 -18.69
CA GLY A 254 -13.92 -17.64 -18.19
C GLY A 254 -14.63 -17.24 -16.88
N SER A 255 -15.57 -18.06 -16.38
CA SER A 255 -16.39 -17.74 -15.20
C SER A 255 -15.72 -18.17 -13.88
N LEU A 256 -15.33 -17.19 -13.05
CA LEU A 256 -14.64 -17.44 -11.78
C LEU A 256 -15.45 -18.29 -10.79
N LEU A 257 -16.79 -18.19 -10.80
CA LEU A 257 -17.67 -19.02 -9.98
C LEU A 257 -17.49 -20.50 -10.31
N LEU A 258 -17.38 -20.84 -11.60
CA LEU A 258 -17.20 -22.22 -12.02
C LEU A 258 -15.80 -22.74 -11.66
N ALA A 259 -14.76 -21.94 -11.86
CA ALA A 259 -13.40 -22.26 -11.44
C ALA A 259 -13.31 -22.52 -9.92
N ALA A 260 -13.99 -21.68 -9.11
CA ALA A 260 -14.04 -21.81 -7.66
C ALA A 260 -14.75 -23.09 -7.19
N VAL A 261 -15.86 -23.49 -7.84
CA VAL A 261 -16.60 -24.71 -7.45
C VAL A 261 -16.00 -26.00 -8.00
N ARG A 262 -15.24 -25.94 -9.10
CA ARG A 262 -14.42 -27.06 -9.59
C ARG A 262 -13.20 -27.31 -8.70
N GLY A 263 -12.68 -26.25 -8.08
CA GLY A 263 -11.44 -26.29 -7.31
C GLY A 263 -10.18 -26.29 -8.18
N ASP A 264 -10.31 -25.83 -9.43
CA ASP A 264 -9.22 -25.78 -10.41
C ASP A 264 -8.18 -24.71 -10.05
N ASP A 265 -8.59 -23.68 -9.30
CA ASP A 265 -7.74 -22.58 -8.85
C ASP A 265 -7.54 -22.64 -7.32
N PRO A 266 -6.32 -22.91 -6.84
CA PRO A 266 -6.02 -22.96 -5.41
C PRO A 266 -6.25 -21.61 -4.70
N ASP A 267 -6.20 -20.47 -5.42
CA ASP A 267 -6.43 -19.13 -4.88
C ASP A 267 -7.91 -18.74 -4.83
N LEU A 268 -8.79 -19.52 -5.47
CA LEU A 268 -10.26 -19.34 -5.45
C LEU A 268 -10.97 -20.41 -4.63
N LYS A 269 -10.21 -21.31 -3.98
CA LYS A 269 -10.76 -22.39 -3.18
C LYS A 269 -11.57 -21.83 -2.00
N MET A 270 -12.89 -21.97 -2.11
CA MET A 270 -13.84 -21.52 -1.09
C MET A 270 -13.92 -22.51 0.08
N PRO A 271 -14.10 -22.05 1.32
CA PRO A 271 -14.46 -22.90 2.45
C PRO A 271 -15.97 -23.16 2.44
N PRO A 272 -16.38 -24.33 1.93
CA PRO A 272 -17.10 -25.21 2.82
C PRO A 272 -16.41 -26.56 2.99
N ASP A 273 -16.65 -27.22 4.12
CA ASP A 273 -16.06 -28.52 4.48
C ASP A 273 -16.40 -29.64 3.47
N GLN A 274 -17.37 -29.42 2.58
CA GLN A 274 -17.79 -30.36 1.54
C GLN A 274 -17.90 -29.67 0.16
N PRO A 275 -17.21 -30.18 -0.88
CA PRO A 275 -17.32 -29.67 -2.24
C PRO A 275 -18.71 -29.94 -2.83
N LEU A 276 -19.08 -29.18 -3.87
CA LEU A 276 -20.28 -29.51 -4.65
C LEU A 276 -20.11 -30.88 -5.34
N THR A 277 -21.23 -31.56 -5.54
CA THR A 277 -21.22 -32.83 -6.28
C THR A 277 -20.90 -32.59 -7.76
N LYS A 278 -20.34 -33.59 -8.44
CA LYS A 278 -20.05 -33.51 -9.89
C LYS A 278 -21.28 -33.12 -10.72
N SER A 279 -22.47 -33.58 -10.32
CA SER A 279 -23.73 -33.21 -10.99
C SER A 279 -24.05 -31.72 -10.80
N GLN A 280 -23.88 -31.17 -9.59
CA GLN A 280 -24.11 -29.74 -9.35
C GLN A 280 -23.13 -28.88 -10.14
N VAL A 281 -21.85 -29.27 -10.20
CA VAL A 281 -20.85 -28.55 -11.02
C VAL A 281 -21.23 -28.58 -12.50
N ALA A 282 -21.67 -29.72 -13.03
CA ALA A 282 -22.16 -29.85 -14.40
C ALA A 282 -23.41 -28.98 -14.64
N ASP A 283 -24.34 -28.91 -13.69
CA ASP A 283 -25.51 -28.03 -13.78
C ASP A 283 -25.08 -26.54 -13.88
N PHE A 284 -24.09 -26.10 -13.10
CA PHE A 284 -23.54 -24.73 -13.18
C PHE A 284 -22.86 -24.44 -14.53
N GLU A 285 -22.08 -25.38 -15.04
CA GLU A 285 -21.44 -25.28 -16.35
C GLU A 285 -22.48 -25.17 -17.47
N GLU A 286 -23.51 -26.00 -17.44
CA GLU A 286 -24.61 -25.97 -18.40
C GLU A 286 -25.41 -24.66 -18.30
N TRP A 287 -25.72 -24.20 -17.09
CA TRP A 287 -26.41 -22.91 -16.89
C TRP A 287 -25.62 -21.73 -17.44
N ILE A 288 -24.31 -21.65 -17.18
CA ILE A 288 -23.47 -20.57 -17.70
C ILE A 288 -23.40 -20.65 -19.23
N SER A 289 -23.24 -21.86 -19.79
CA SER A 289 -23.22 -22.09 -21.25
C SER A 289 -24.48 -21.57 -21.94
N ARG A 290 -25.65 -21.65 -21.27
CA ARG A 290 -26.95 -21.15 -21.74
C ARG A 290 -27.13 -19.62 -21.59
N GLY A 291 -26.07 -18.87 -21.30
CA GLY A 291 -26.13 -17.42 -21.09
C GLY A 291 -26.53 -17.01 -19.66
N ALA A 292 -26.37 -17.91 -18.69
CA ALA A 292 -26.74 -17.75 -17.28
C ALA A 292 -28.13 -17.10 -17.05
N PRO A 293 -29.24 -17.69 -17.55
CA PRO A 293 -30.60 -17.23 -17.28
C PRO A 293 -30.90 -17.17 -15.79
N ASP A 294 -31.26 -15.98 -15.28
CA ASP A 294 -31.55 -15.75 -13.86
C ASP A 294 -32.73 -14.77 -13.74
N PRO A 295 -33.86 -15.19 -13.14
CA PRO A 295 -35.05 -14.35 -12.95
C PRO A 295 -34.88 -13.28 -11.86
N ARG A 296 -33.80 -13.33 -11.05
CA ARG A 296 -33.51 -12.37 -9.97
C ARG A 296 -32.87 -11.09 -10.52
N THR A 297 -33.66 -10.32 -11.27
CA THR A 297 -33.20 -9.12 -12.00
C THR A 297 -33.14 -7.84 -11.16
N GLU A 298 -33.63 -7.88 -9.92
CA GLU A 298 -33.49 -6.76 -8.98
C GLU A 298 -32.00 -6.45 -8.76
N ASN A 299 -31.61 -5.20 -9.04
CA ASN A 299 -30.25 -4.75 -8.77
C ASN A 299 -30.07 -4.55 -7.28
N LYS A 300 -29.49 -5.55 -6.62
CA LYS A 300 -29.18 -5.50 -5.21
C LYS A 300 -27.78 -4.87 -5.02
N PRO A 301 -27.70 -3.66 -4.43
CA PRO A 301 -26.40 -3.05 -4.15
C PRO A 301 -25.64 -3.93 -3.15
N LEU A 302 -24.30 -3.87 -3.20
CA LEU A 302 -23.51 -4.32 -2.05
C LEU A 302 -24.03 -3.58 -0.82
N ALA A 303 -24.15 -4.27 0.31
CA ALA A 303 -24.50 -3.61 1.56
C ALA A 303 -23.49 -2.49 1.78
N LYS A 304 -23.92 -1.23 1.61
CA LYS A 304 -23.06 -0.09 1.90
C LYS A 304 -22.65 -0.20 3.37
N VAL A 305 -21.39 0.13 3.67
CA VAL A 305 -20.97 0.25 5.06
C VAL A 305 -21.92 1.25 5.72
N ASP A 306 -22.62 0.80 6.75
CA ASP A 306 -23.45 1.66 7.57
C ASP A 306 -22.52 2.52 8.42
N TRP A 307 -22.11 3.65 7.85
CA TRP A 307 -21.17 4.58 8.48
C TRP A 307 -21.71 5.15 9.79
N SER A 308 -23.03 5.35 9.89
CA SER A 308 -23.68 5.81 11.11
C SER A 308 -23.48 4.78 12.22
N ARG A 309 -23.82 3.52 11.97
CA ARG A 309 -23.60 2.43 12.93
C ARG A 309 -22.13 2.17 13.20
N ALA A 310 -21.26 2.31 12.21
CA ALA A 310 -19.82 2.16 12.37
C ALA A 310 -19.26 3.18 13.38
N ARG A 311 -19.71 4.44 13.30
CA ARG A 311 -19.32 5.53 14.20
C ARG A 311 -19.89 5.42 15.61
N GLU A 312 -20.82 4.50 15.85
CA GLU A 312 -21.25 4.14 17.21
C GLU A 312 -20.22 3.30 17.97
N PHE A 313 -19.18 2.77 17.32
CA PHE A 313 -18.11 2.06 18.03
C PHE A 313 -17.28 3.05 18.86
N TRP A 314 -16.92 2.66 20.09
CA TRP A 314 -16.41 3.58 21.13
C TRP A 314 -15.26 4.48 20.67
N SER A 315 -14.32 3.97 19.88
CA SER A 315 -13.13 4.70 19.44
C SER A 315 -13.39 5.63 18.25
N PHE A 316 -14.45 5.41 17.48
CA PHE A 316 -14.85 6.23 16.33
C PHE A 316 -15.85 7.33 16.70
N ARG A 317 -16.40 7.30 17.92
CA ARG A 317 -17.21 8.40 18.44
C ARG A 317 -16.33 9.64 18.62
N PRO A 318 -16.87 10.85 18.39
CA PRO A 318 -16.24 12.08 18.84
C PRO A 318 -15.81 11.99 20.30
N LEU A 319 -14.77 12.74 20.68
CA LEU A 319 -14.33 12.83 22.07
C LEU A 319 -15.48 13.35 22.95
N ALA A 320 -15.81 12.61 24.00
CA ALA A 320 -16.82 13.04 24.95
C ALA A 320 -16.25 14.11 25.90
N ASP A 321 -17.04 15.14 26.19
CA ASP A 321 -16.76 16.10 27.25
C ASP A 321 -17.16 15.49 28.60
N VAL A 322 -16.21 14.78 29.22
CA VAL A 322 -16.43 14.03 30.45
C VAL A 322 -15.88 14.82 31.64
N ALA A 323 -16.77 15.30 32.51
CA ALA A 323 -16.35 15.88 33.78
C ALA A 323 -15.86 14.79 34.75
N PRO A 324 -14.80 15.03 35.55
CA PRO A 324 -14.40 14.12 36.61
C PRO A 324 -15.56 13.87 37.61
N PRO A 325 -15.73 12.63 38.11
CA PRO A 325 -16.71 12.34 39.13
C PRO A 325 -16.49 13.21 40.37
N LEU A 326 -17.57 13.75 40.95
CA LEU A 326 -17.48 14.48 42.21
C LEU A 326 -17.08 13.52 43.33
N ASP A 327 -15.90 13.73 43.93
CA ASP A 327 -15.41 12.91 45.04
C ASP A 327 -14.84 13.78 46.17
N ALA A 328 -15.47 13.73 47.35
CA ALA A 328 -14.96 14.44 48.53
C ALA A 328 -13.61 13.89 49.01
N ALA A 329 -13.23 12.67 48.64
CA ALA A 329 -11.98 12.03 49.01
C ALA A 329 -10.82 12.31 48.03
N SER A 330 -11.08 12.97 46.89
CA SER A 330 -10.03 13.33 45.92
C SER A 330 -10.35 14.61 45.16
N THR A 331 -9.40 15.54 45.17
CA THR A 331 -9.45 16.75 44.34
C THR A 331 -8.77 16.57 42.97
N HIS A 332 -8.10 15.44 42.74
CA HIS A 332 -7.40 15.17 41.48
C HIS A 332 -8.31 14.37 40.52
N PRO A 333 -8.44 14.79 39.25
CA PRO A 333 -9.40 14.21 38.32
C PRO A 333 -9.15 12.72 38.00
N ILE A 334 -7.88 12.34 37.74
CA ILE A 334 -7.53 10.92 37.51
C ILE A 334 -7.97 10.05 38.69
N ASP A 335 -7.69 10.50 39.91
CA ASP A 335 -7.99 9.72 41.11
C ASP A 335 -9.50 9.57 41.31
N ALA A 336 -10.31 10.56 40.95
CA ALA A 336 -11.77 10.46 41.03
C ALA A 336 -12.31 9.31 40.15
N PHE A 337 -11.84 9.20 38.89
CA PHE A 337 -12.23 8.09 38.00
C PHE A 337 -11.78 6.72 38.53
N ILE A 338 -10.55 6.62 39.03
CA ILE A 338 -10.01 5.36 39.56
C ILE A 338 -10.74 4.94 40.84
N LEU A 339 -10.97 5.88 41.77
CA LEU A 339 -11.68 5.63 43.02
C LEU A 339 -13.12 5.18 42.78
N GLU A 340 -13.81 5.76 41.81
CA GLU A 340 -15.16 5.32 41.45
C GLU A 340 -15.18 3.84 41.04
N ARG A 341 -14.23 3.42 40.19
CA ARG A 341 -14.12 2.03 39.76
C ARG A 341 -13.72 1.09 40.89
N LEU A 342 -12.77 1.47 41.73
CA LEU A 342 -12.36 0.69 42.91
C LEU A 342 -13.54 0.49 43.87
N ARG A 343 -14.31 1.54 44.17
CA ARG A 343 -15.49 1.46 45.05
C ARG A 343 -16.58 0.57 44.46
N LYS A 344 -16.87 0.68 43.16
CA LYS A 344 -17.80 -0.21 42.46
C LYS A 344 -17.39 -1.69 42.56
N ALA A 345 -16.08 -1.97 42.62
CA ALA A 345 -15.53 -3.31 42.85
C ALA A 345 -15.36 -3.69 44.33
N GLY A 346 -15.77 -2.82 45.28
CA GLY A 346 -15.61 -3.04 46.71
C GLY A 346 -14.15 -3.07 47.19
N LEU A 347 -13.25 -2.40 46.46
CA LEU A 347 -11.82 -2.26 46.76
C LEU A 347 -11.51 -0.88 47.34
N GLN A 348 -10.41 -0.79 48.08
CA GLN A 348 -9.89 0.45 48.64
C GLN A 348 -8.61 0.86 47.91
N PRO A 349 -8.33 2.17 47.78
CA PRO A 349 -7.06 2.62 47.24
C PRO A 349 -5.91 2.25 48.19
N PRO A 350 -4.77 1.79 47.68
CA PRO A 350 -3.59 1.51 48.50
C PRO A 350 -3.00 2.79 49.12
N PRO A 351 -2.09 2.63 50.12
CA PRO A 351 -1.33 3.76 50.64
C PRO A 351 -0.41 4.36 49.56
N ARG A 352 0.04 5.59 49.79
CA ARG A 352 1.12 6.18 48.96
C ARG A 352 2.41 5.38 49.13
N ALA A 353 3.21 5.29 48.08
CA ALA A 353 4.55 4.74 48.18
C ALA A 353 5.44 5.66 49.04
N ASP A 354 6.50 5.09 49.62
CA ASP A 354 7.50 5.89 50.31
C ASP A 354 8.23 6.82 49.34
N ARG A 355 8.76 7.94 49.86
CA ARG A 355 9.39 9.00 49.07
C ARG A 355 10.55 8.51 48.22
N ARG A 356 11.35 7.55 48.71
CA ARG A 356 12.48 6.99 47.97
C ARG A 356 11.99 6.19 46.76
N THR A 357 10.97 5.35 46.94
CA THR A 357 10.32 4.61 45.85
C THR A 357 9.72 5.56 44.82
N LEU A 358 9.04 6.63 45.27
CA LEU A 358 8.44 7.64 44.38
C LEU A 358 9.47 8.36 43.52
N LEU A 359 10.53 8.91 44.14
CA LEU A 359 11.59 9.58 43.38
C LEU A 359 12.23 8.63 42.38
N ARG A 360 12.62 7.42 42.83
CA ARG A 360 13.23 6.43 41.94
C ARG A 360 12.34 6.12 40.74
N ARG A 361 11.03 5.93 40.96
CA ARG A 361 10.06 5.64 39.90
C ARG A 361 9.98 6.78 38.90
N ALA A 362 9.74 8.01 39.37
CA ALA A 362 9.61 9.16 38.48
C ALA A 362 10.88 9.48 37.71
N THR A 363 12.07 9.34 38.33
CA THR A 363 13.34 9.56 37.61
C THR A 363 13.51 8.56 36.47
N PHE A 364 13.29 7.26 36.71
CA PHE A 364 13.38 6.28 35.62
C PHE A 364 12.31 6.48 34.54
N ASP A 365 11.10 6.87 34.92
CA ASP A 365 10.01 7.09 33.95
C ASP A 365 10.27 8.30 33.06
N LEU A 366 10.75 9.38 33.64
CA LEU A 366 10.94 10.63 32.92
C LEU A 366 12.30 10.71 32.23
N THR A 367 13.36 10.11 32.75
CA THR A 367 14.74 10.28 32.21
C THR A 367 15.43 8.97 31.83
N GLY A 368 14.90 7.81 32.25
CA GLY A 368 15.53 6.50 32.07
C GLY A 368 16.76 6.27 32.96
N LEU A 369 17.06 7.19 33.89
CA LEU A 369 18.23 7.14 34.77
C LEU A 369 17.81 6.97 36.23
N PRO A 370 18.70 6.46 37.12
CA PRO A 370 18.47 6.51 38.55
C PRO A 370 18.61 7.94 39.09
N PRO A 371 17.93 8.30 40.20
CA PRO A 371 18.23 9.55 40.90
C PRO A 371 19.64 9.49 41.50
N THR A 372 20.32 10.63 41.55
CA THR A 372 21.61 10.72 42.24
C THR A 372 21.42 10.66 43.76
N PRO A 373 22.47 10.31 44.54
CA PRO A 373 22.39 10.35 46.00
C PRO A 373 22.01 11.74 46.55
N GLU A 374 22.48 12.81 45.92
CA GLU A 374 22.18 14.21 46.27
C GLU A 374 20.70 14.53 46.00
N GLU A 375 20.20 14.21 44.80
CA GLU A 375 18.77 14.42 44.47
C GLU A 375 17.83 13.67 45.42
N LEU A 376 18.24 12.48 45.87
CA LEU A 376 17.49 11.73 46.88
C LEU A 376 17.51 12.41 48.24
N ALA A 377 18.67 12.88 48.69
CA ALA A 377 18.78 13.60 49.96
C ALA A 377 17.95 14.88 49.95
N ASP A 378 18.05 15.67 48.88
CA ASP A 378 17.29 16.90 48.68
C ASP A 378 15.79 16.65 48.73
N PHE A 379 15.30 15.65 48.00
CA PHE A 379 13.87 15.33 48.02
C PHE A 379 13.42 14.78 49.37
N LEU A 380 14.24 14.04 50.11
CA LEU A 380 13.84 13.55 51.44
C LEU A 380 13.76 14.69 52.48
N ASN A 381 14.60 15.72 52.32
CA ASN A 381 14.65 16.89 53.20
C ASN A 381 13.66 18.00 52.81
N ASP A 382 13.11 17.99 51.59
CA ASP A 382 12.11 18.97 51.16
C ASP A 382 10.71 18.63 51.71
N HIS A 383 10.31 19.36 52.74
CA HIS A 383 8.98 19.25 53.37
C HIS A 383 7.97 20.28 52.85
N SER A 384 8.29 21.03 51.80
CA SER A 384 7.36 21.98 51.19
C SER A 384 6.14 21.26 50.61
N PRO A 385 4.95 21.90 50.61
CA PRO A 385 3.74 21.29 50.08
C PRO A 385 3.82 20.99 48.58
N ASN A 386 4.73 21.64 47.85
CA ASN A 386 4.96 21.46 46.42
C ASN A 386 6.26 20.69 46.09
N ALA A 387 6.83 19.96 47.06
CA ALA A 387 8.09 19.23 46.87
C ALA A 387 8.03 18.22 45.71
N TRP A 388 6.89 17.58 45.50
CA TRP A 388 6.72 16.57 44.45
C TRP A 388 6.62 17.21 43.06
N GLU A 389 5.88 18.29 42.93
CA GLU A 389 5.73 19.08 41.72
C GLU A 389 7.09 19.61 41.26
N ARG A 390 7.92 20.10 42.20
CA ARG A 390 9.30 20.55 41.92
C ARG A 390 10.18 19.42 41.38
N VAL A 391 10.02 18.19 41.88
CA VAL A 391 10.73 17.02 41.33
C VAL A 391 10.28 16.75 39.89
N ILE A 392 8.97 16.75 39.63
CA ILE A 392 8.45 16.52 38.27
C ILE A 392 8.98 17.60 37.31
N ASP A 393 8.90 18.87 37.68
CA ASP A 393 9.37 19.99 36.86
C ASP A 393 10.87 19.89 36.55
N ARG A 394 11.68 19.56 37.56
CA ARG A 394 13.12 19.32 37.39
C ARG A 394 13.40 18.20 36.40
N LEU A 395 12.70 17.07 36.53
CA LEU A 395 12.89 15.92 35.64
C LEU A 395 12.42 16.20 34.21
N LEU A 396 11.31 16.91 34.03
CA LEU A 396 10.78 17.32 32.73
C LEU A 396 11.64 18.40 32.05
N ALA A 397 12.39 19.19 32.82
CA ALA A 397 13.35 20.17 32.29
C ALA A 397 14.69 19.54 31.89
N SER A 398 14.97 18.30 32.30
CA SER A 398 16.22 17.61 31.99
C SER A 398 16.30 17.23 30.50
N PRO A 399 17.45 17.41 29.81
CA PRO A 399 17.64 16.91 28.44
C PRO A 399 17.43 15.40 28.30
N ALA A 400 17.66 14.65 29.39
CA ALA A 400 17.44 13.21 29.46
C ALA A 400 15.96 12.83 29.29
N HIS A 401 15.04 13.78 29.44
CA HIS A 401 13.61 13.59 29.19
C HIS A 401 13.33 13.27 27.71
N GLY A 402 13.79 14.14 26.81
CA GLY A 402 13.63 13.95 25.37
C GLY A 402 14.37 12.70 24.88
N GLU A 403 15.52 12.35 25.48
CA GLU A 403 16.22 11.10 25.16
C GLU A 403 15.40 9.87 25.54
N ARG A 404 14.76 9.88 26.71
CA ARG A 404 13.91 8.80 27.21
C ARG A 404 12.63 8.66 26.39
N TRP A 405 11.87 9.74 26.26
CA TRP A 405 10.58 9.73 25.57
C TRP A 405 10.74 9.68 24.05
N GLY A 406 11.86 10.20 23.53
CA GLY A 406 12.26 10.04 22.13
C GLY A 406 12.48 8.58 21.77
N ARG A 407 13.14 7.78 22.62
CA ARG A 407 13.27 6.32 22.38
C ARG A 407 11.93 5.62 22.22
N HIS A 408 10.92 5.99 23.03
CA HIS A 408 9.58 5.43 22.90
C HIS A 408 8.92 5.79 21.56
N TRP A 409 9.07 7.03 21.08
CA TRP A 409 8.60 7.39 19.73
C TRP A 409 9.38 6.68 18.62
N LEU A 410 10.70 6.57 18.76
CA LEU A 410 11.57 5.93 17.77
C LEU A 410 11.29 4.42 17.62
N ASP A 411 10.84 3.74 18.68
CA ASP A 411 10.32 2.37 18.61
C ASP A 411 9.06 2.27 17.73
N LEU A 412 8.17 3.26 17.80
CA LEU A 412 6.94 3.31 17.00
C LEU A 412 7.24 3.66 15.54
N ALA A 413 8.12 4.65 15.32
CA ALA A 413 8.55 5.10 14.01
C ALA A 413 9.46 4.09 13.29
N ARG A 414 9.91 3.04 14.00
CA ARG A 414 10.86 2.03 13.50
C ARG A 414 12.16 2.68 13.07
N TYR A 415 12.70 3.53 13.92
CA TYR A 415 13.96 4.21 13.62
C TYR A 415 15.08 3.20 13.40
N ALA A 416 15.89 3.44 12.37
CA ALA A 416 17.19 2.81 12.17
C ALA A 416 18.13 3.80 11.50
N ASP A 417 19.41 3.73 11.85
CA ASP A 417 20.52 4.44 11.19
C ASP A 417 20.88 3.81 9.84
N THR A 418 20.15 2.77 9.44
CA THR A 418 20.31 2.02 8.20
C THR A 418 18.94 1.76 7.54
N SER A 419 18.96 1.40 6.27
CA SER A 419 17.76 1.12 5.50
C SER A 419 17.90 -0.13 4.65
N GLY A 420 16.85 -0.96 4.65
CA GLY A 420 16.71 -2.12 3.77
C GLY A 420 16.06 -3.34 4.45
N CYS A 421 15.41 -4.20 3.68
CA CYS A 421 14.83 -5.44 4.21
C CYS A 421 15.66 -6.69 3.90
N ASN A 422 16.38 -6.69 2.77
CA ASN A 422 17.19 -7.80 2.29
C ASN A 422 18.68 -7.46 2.37
N SER A 423 19.06 -6.30 1.82
CA SER A 423 20.39 -5.71 1.97
C SER A 423 20.30 -4.46 2.85
N ASP A 424 21.04 -4.42 3.96
CA ASP A 424 21.06 -3.26 4.87
C ASP A 424 22.13 -2.26 4.42
N PHE A 425 21.75 -0.98 4.27
CA PHE A 425 22.64 0.10 3.83
C PHE A 425 22.69 1.24 4.87
N PRO A 426 23.88 1.79 5.17
CA PRO A 426 23.99 2.96 6.04
C PRO A 426 23.18 4.16 5.56
N VAL A 427 22.59 4.92 6.49
CA VAL A 427 21.98 6.22 6.21
C VAL A 427 22.69 7.28 7.06
N PRO A 428 23.77 7.91 6.54
CA PRO A 428 24.64 8.80 7.32
C PRO A 428 23.93 9.96 8.02
N THR A 429 22.77 10.38 7.52
CA THR A 429 22.01 11.55 8.00
C THR A 429 20.75 11.16 8.78
N ALA A 430 20.48 9.86 9.02
CA ALA A 430 19.30 9.41 9.79
C ALA A 430 19.27 9.99 11.21
N TYR A 431 20.44 10.19 11.82
CA TYR A 431 20.59 10.75 13.16
C TYR A 431 19.96 12.14 13.31
N LEU A 432 19.82 12.91 12.22
CA LEU A 432 19.17 14.21 12.25
C LEU A 432 17.71 14.08 12.68
N TYR A 433 16.98 13.09 12.16
CA TYR A 433 15.59 12.83 12.56
C TYR A 433 15.50 12.34 14.02
N ARG A 434 16.39 11.44 14.45
CA ARG A 434 16.48 11.02 15.86
C ARG A 434 16.65 12.23 16.79
N ASN A 435 17.60 13.09 16.47
CA ASN A 435 17.91 14.26 17.28
C ASN A 435 16.76 15.28 17.23
N TRP A 436 16.09 15.46 16.08
CA TRP A 436 14.89 16.27 15.96
C TRP A 436 13.77 15.78 16.88
N VAL A 437 13.49 14.47 16.91
CA VAL A 437 12.49 13.89 17.83
C VAL A 437 12.82 14.20 19.30
N ILE A 438 14.08 13.97 19.70
CA ILE A 438 14.56 14.24 21.06
C ILE A 438 14.38 15.72 21.42
N ASN A 439 14.79 16.61 20.51
CA ASN A 439 14.70 18.06 20.71
C ASN A 439 13.26 18.55 20.76
N ALA A 440 12.38 18.05 19.89
CA ALA A 440 10.96 18.41 19.87
C ALA A 440 10.27 18.06 21.20
N LEU A 441 10.56 16.87 21.76
CA LEU A 441 10.03 16.46 23.06
C LEU A 441 10.64 17.27 24.22
N ASN A 442 11.94 17.58 24.17
CA ASN A 442 12.58 18.45 25.15
C ASN A 442 12.03 19.88 25.13
N ALA A 443 11.68 20.40 23.95
CA ALA A 443 11.03 21.70 23.78
C ALA A 443 9.54 21.69 24.16
N ASP A 444 8.95 20.51 24.45
CA ASP A 444 7.52 20.32 24.61
C ASP A 444 6.71 20.84 23.42
N MET A 445 7.22 20.56 22.20
CA MET A 445 6.51 20.86 20.97
C MET A 445 5.09 20.27 21.06
N PRO A 446 4.03 21.06 20.81
CA PRO A 446 2.67 20.57 20.74
C PRO A 446 2.58 19.33 19.86
N TYR A 447 1.98 18.26 20.37
CA TYR A 447 1.98 16.97 19.64
C TYR A 447 1.25 17.05 18.30
N ASP A 448 0.25 17.91 18.16
CA ASP A 448 -0.38 18.17 16.87
C ASP A 448 0.63 18.75 15.87
N GLN A 449 1.44 19.73 16.29
CA GLN A 449 2.54 20.26 15.48
C GLN A 449 3.61 19.20 15.21
N PHE A 450 3.95 18.37 16.19
CA PHE A 450 4.91 17.27 16.04
C PHE A 450 4.46 16.28 14.94
N ILE A 451 3.18 15.93 14.88
CA ILE A 451 2.64 15.06 13.84
C ILE A 451 2.53 15.78 12.49
N ARG A 452 2.04 17.02 12.45
CA ARG A 452 1.97 17.81 11.21
C ARG A 452 3.32 17.90 10.52
N THR A 453 4.35 18.28 11.30
CA THR A 453 5.70 18.51 10.78
C THR A 453 6.34 17.22 10.26
N GLN A 454 6.09 16.07 10.91
CA GLN A 454 6.59 14.78 10.42
C GLN A 454 5.93 14.30 9.12
N LEU A 455 4.68 14.69 8.87
CA LEU A 455 3.95 14.29 7.66
C LEU A 455 4.18 15.25 6.49
N ALA A 456 4.29 16.54 6.77
CA ALA A 456 4.24 17.59 5.74
C ALA A 456 5.21 18.75 5.99
N GLY A 457 6.21 18.62 6.87
CA GLY A 457 7.08 19.73 7.27
C GLY A 457 7.73 20.48 6.11
N ASP A 458 8.12 19.78 5.04
CA ASP A 458 8.67 20.40 3.82
C ASP A 458 7.67 21.28 3.04
N LEU A 459 6.37 21.20 3.38
CA LEU A 459 5.25 21.93 2.78
C LEU A 459 4.67 22.99 3.70
N LEU A 460 4.99 22.95 5.00
CA LEU A 460 4.46 23.90 5.97
C LEU A 460 5.10 25.28 5.77
N PRO A 461 4.33 26.36 6.00
CA PRO A 461 4.91 27.69 6.08
C PRO A 461 5.94 27.76 7.21
N CYS A 462 7.02 28.49 6.99
CA CYS A 462 8.11 28.67 7.96
C CYS A 462 8.44 30.16 8.11
N SER A 463 8.84 30.55 9.32
CA SER A 463 9.22 31.91 9.68
C SER A 463 10.73 32.17 9.56
N SER A 464 11.54 31.13 9.47
CA SER A 464 13.00 31.21 9.34
C SER A 464 13.56 30.02 8.55
N GLU A 465 14.79 30.17 8.03
CA GLU A 465 15.49 29.08 7.34
C GLU A 465 15.83 27.91 8.28
N GLU A 466 16.10 28.20 9.56
CA GLU A 466 16.35 27.16 10.55
C GLU A 466 15.08 26.33 10.80
N GLU A 467 13.93 26.99 10.97
CA GLU A 467 12.64 26.29 11.07
C GLU A 467 12.35 25.46 9.81
N ARG A 468 12.63 26.00 8.61
CA ARG A 468 12.47 25.26 7.37
C ARG A 468 13.31 23.98 7.33
N GLN A 469 14.57 24.07 7.73
CA GLN A 469 15.47 22.90 7.78
C GLN A 469 15.02 21.88 8.82
N GLN A 470 14.60 22.31 10.02
CA GLN A 470 14.04 21.40 11.02
C GLN A 470 12.75 20.74 10.53
N ASN A 471 11.89 21.47 9.82
CA ASN A 471 10.67 20.93 9.25
C ASN A 471 10.96 19.89 8.16
N ILE A 472 11.98 20.09 7.33
CA ILE A 472 12.46 19.08 6.37
C ILE A 472 12.94 17.83 7.11
N ILE A 473 13.80 17.99 8.13
CA ILE A 473 14.36 16.88 8.92
C ILE A 473 13.24 16.05 9.58
N ALA A 474 12.18 16.69 10.07
CA ALA A 474 11.04 16.02 10.69
C ALA A 474 10.37 14.99 9.76
N THR A 475 10.33 15.28 8.45
CA THR A 475 9.78 14.34 7.45
C THR A 475 10.60 13.06 7.29
N GLY A 476 11.74 12.98 7.99
CA GLY A 476 12.46 11.75 8.27
C GLY A 476 11.56 10.61 8.75
N TYR A 477 10.45 10.91 9.45
CA TYR A 477 9.42 9.93 9.84
C TYR A 477 8.92 9.08 8.66
N LEU A 478 8.63 9.70 7.52
CA LEU A 478 8.21 9.00 6.30
C LEU A 478 9.40 8.39 5.55
N ALA A 479 10.56 9.05 5.58
CA ALA A 479 11.75 8.61 4.87
C ALA A 479 12.32 7.29 5.44
N ILE A 480 12.27 7.10 6.76
CA ILE A 480 12.76 5.88 7.44
C ILE A 480 11.86 4.65 7.25
N GLY A 481 10.75 4.78 6.51
CA GLY A 481 9.93 3.64 6.08
C GLY A 481 10.78 2.54 5.45
N ARG A 482 10.37 1.28 5.64
CA ARG A 482 11.14 0.11 5.22
C ARG A 482 11.28 0.09 3.70
N ARG A 483 12.49 -0.16 3.22
CA ARG A 483 12.80 -0.35 1.79
C ARG A 483 12.80 -1.83 1.46
N PHE A 484 12.03 -2.19 0.44
CA PHE A 484 11.82 -3.56 0.03
C PHE A 484 12.56 -3.90 -1.26
N GLY A 485 12.87 -5.18 -1.42
CA GLY A 485 13.36 -5.74 -2.68
C GLY A 485 14.85 -5.61 -2.92
N SER A 486 15.25 -6.23 -4.03
CA SER A 486 16.56 -6.03 -4.65
C SER A 486 16.46 -5.14 -5.89
N LEU A 487 15.26 -4.74 -6.31
CA LEU A 487 14.96 -3.93 -7.48
C LEU A 487 14.30 -2.59 -7.09
N ALA A 488 14.42 -1.58 -7.95
CA ALA A 488 13.90 -0.23 -7.70
C ALA A 488 12.37 -0.08 -7.88
N ASP A 489 11.70 -1.08 -8.44
CA ASP A 489 10.27 -1.11 -8.76
C ASP A 489 9.36 -1.55 -7.60
N GLU A 490 9.91 -2.04 -6.50
CA GLU A 490 9.14 -2.47 -5.31
C GLU A 490 8.70 -1.32 -4.39
N PHE A 491 8.73 -0.08 -4.88
CA PHE A 491 8.47 1.13 -4.09
C PHE A 491 7.06 1.16 -3.44
N HIS A 492 6.10 0.46 -4.05
CA HIS A 492 4.74 0.29 -3.52
C HIS A 492 4.70 -0.31 -2.11
N LEU A 493 5.67 -1.15 -1.73
CA LEU A 493 5.76 -1.75 -0.40
C LEU A 493 6.24 -0.74 0.66
N THR A 494 7.05 0.26 0.29
CA THR A 494 7.38 1.34 1.23
C THR A 494 6.17 2.23 1.50
N ILE A 495 5.33 2.47 0.49
CA ILE A 495 4.07 3.20 0.68
C ILE A 495 3.16 2.43 1.64
N GLU A 496 3.02 1.11 1.43
CA GLU A 496 2.28 0.24 2.35
C GLU A 496 2.82 0.32 3.78
N ASP A 497 4.13 0.26 3.96
CA ASP A 497 4.79 0.31 5.26
C ASP A 497 4.57 1.66 5.98
N ASN A 498 4.46 2.77 5.24
CA ASN A 498 4.10 4.08 5.78
C ASN A 498 2.61 4.14 6.18
N ILE A 499 1.70 3.61 5.37
CA ILE A 499 0.27 3.52 5.71
C ILE A 499 0.07 2.63 6.95
N ASP A 500 0.78 1.51 7.03
CA ASP A 500 0.75 0.61 8.19
C ASP A 500 1.22 1.32 9.46
N ASN A 501 2.32 2.08 9.38
CA ASN A 501 2.86 2.79 10.52
C ASN A 501 1.96 3.93 10.97
N LEU A 502 1.53 4.78 10.05
CA LEU A 502 0.63 5.89 10.35
C LEU A 502 -0.68 5.37 10.97
N GLY A 503 -1.25 4.33 10.35
CA GLY A 503 -2.44 3.63 10.84
C GLY A 503 -2.25 3.16 12.27
N LYS A 504 -1.19 2.41 12.58
CA LYS A 504 -0.98 1.80 13.90
C LYS A 504 -0.47 2.78 14.95
N ALA A 505 0.54 3.57 14.63
CA ALA A 505 1.26 4.42 15.58
C ALA A 505 0.43 5.64 16.00
N VAL A 506 -0.27 6.26 15.03
CA VAL A 506 -1.02 7.52 15.22
C VAL A 506 -2.52 7.29 15.34
N LEU A 507 -3.12 6.50 14.44
CA LEU A 507 -4.57 6.25 14.45
C LEU A 507 -4.98 5.06 15.33
N GLY A 508 -4.05 4.16 15.68
CA GLY A 508 -4.37 2.92 16.38
C GLY A 508 -5.25 1.97 15.55
N LEU A 509 -5.09 1.93 14.22
CA LEU A 509 -5.87 1.10 13.30
C LEU A 509 -4.99 0.30 12.34
N SER A 510 -5.41 -0.92 12.01
CA SER A 510 -4.79 -1.77 10.99
C SER A 510 -5.24 -1.42 9.57
N VAL A 511 -5.01 -0.17 9.13
CA VAL A 511 -5.43 0.32 7.80
C VAL A 511 -4.86 -0.52 6.66
N SER A 512 -3.61 -0.99 6.79
CA SER A 512 -2.91 -1.82 5.79
C SER A 512 -3.61 -3.14 5.47
N CYS A 513 -4.40 -3.69 6.41
CA CYS A 513 -5.19 -4.90 6.17
C CYS A 513 -6.28 -4.69 5.09
N ALA A 514 -6.60 -3.44 4.73
CA ALA A 514 -7.50 -3.12 3.64
C ALA A 514 -6.82 -3.08 2.25
N ARG A 515 -5.52 -3.39 2.14
CA ARG A 515 -4.75 -3.34 0.88
C ARG A 515 -5.30 -4.23 -0.23
N CYS A 516 -5.78 -5.42 0.12
CA CYS A 516 -6.19 -6.44 -0.84
C CYS A 516 -7.72 -6.51 -1.04
N HIS A 517 -8.48 -6.09 -0.03
CA HIS A 517 -9.94 -6.11 0.04
C HIS A 517 -10.42 -5.24 1.22
N ASP A 518 -11.71 -4.93 1.31
CA ASP A 518 -12.28 -4.24 2.48
C ASP A 518 -11.88 -4.90 3.80
N HIS A 519 -11.49 -4.10 4.79
CA HIS A 519 -10.97 -4.61 6.06
C HIS A 519 -11.95 -5.61 6.71
N LYS A 520 -11.43 -6.76 7.15
CA LYS A 520 -12.26 -7.92 7.57
C LYS A 520 -13.19 -7.65 8.76
N PHE A 521 -12.88 -6.65 9.59
CA PHE A 521 -13.57 -6.36 10.85
C PHE A 521 -13.93 -4.89 10.98
N ASP A 522 -12.91 -4.02 10.91
CA ASP A 522 -13.08 -2.57 10.93
C ASP A 522 -13.76 -2.01 9.68
N PRO A 523 -14.51 -0.91 9.83
CA PRO A 523 -15.16 -0.19 8.73
C PRO A 523 -14.13 0.63 7.93
N ILE A 524 -13.12 -0.03 7.37
CA ILE A 524 -12.10 0.58 6.52
C ILE A 524 -12.20 -0.12 5.17
N THR A 525 -12.52 0.63 4.13
CA THR A 525 -12.68 0.08 2.79
C THR A 525 -11.33 -0.03 2.07
N HIS A 526 -11.30 -0.89 1.06
CA HIS A 526 -10.22 -0.98 0.10
C HIS A 526 -9.95 0.39 -0.55
N ARG A 527 -11.01 1.16 -0.82
CA ARG A 527 -10.92 2.53 -1.35
C ARG A 527 -10.25 3.49 -0.35
N ASP A 528 -10.57 3.40 0.94
CA ASP A 528 -9.92 4.23 1.97
C ASP A 528 -8.39 4.01 1.98
N TYR A 529 -7.94 2.75 1.83
CA TYR A 529 -6.52 2.43 1.71
C TYR A 529 -5.90 3.09 0.48
N TYR A 530 -6.51 2.94 -0.71
CA TYR A 530 -5.96 3.54 -1.93
C TYR A 530 -6.09 5.07 -1.98
N GLY A 531 -7.04 5.66 -1.25
CA GLY A 531 -7.12 7.10 -1.03
C GLY A 531 -5.88 7.63 -0.31
N LEU A 532 -5.43 6.95 0.74
CA LEU A 532 -4.17 7.26 1.42
C LEU A 532 -2.94 6.88 0.58
N TYR A 533 -3.01 5.78 -0.17
CA TYR A 533 -1.95 5.35 -1.07
C TYR A 533 -1.60 6.43 -2.09
N GLY A 534 -2.60 7.05 -2.73
CA GLY A 534 -2.37 8.14 -3.69
C GLY A 534 -1.63 9.34 -3.09
N ILE A 535 -1.85 9.64 -1.80
CA ILE A 535 -1.15 10.72 -1.10
C ILE A 535 0.34 10.39 -0.98
N PHE A 536 0.68 9.19 -0.52
CA PHE A 536 2.05 8.76 -0.35
C PHE A 536 2.76 8.45 -1.68
N GLN A 537 2.04 7.94 -2.69
CA GLN A 537 2.57 7.78 -4.05
C GLN A 537 2.97 9.12 -4.66
N SER A 538 2.27 10.19 -4.31
CA SER A 538 2.57 11.56 -4.73
C SER A 538 3.72 12.21 -3.93
N THR A 539 4.51 11.43 -3.20
CA THR A 539 5.65 11.89 -2.38
C THR A 539 6.97 11.36 -2.94
N ARG A 540 7.99 12.23 -3.05
CA ARG A 540 9.36 11.84 -3.42
C ARG A 540 10.10 11.39 -2.16
N TYR A 541 10.57 10.16 -2.17
CA TYR A 541 11.33 9.59 -1.06
C TYR A 541 12.82 9.51 -1.40
N PRO A 542 13.69 9.59 -0.38
CA PRO A 542 15.12 9.43 -0.58
C PRO A 542 15.44 7.96 -0.87
N TRP A 543 16.46 7.72 -1.69
CA TRP A 543 16.95 6.41 -2.03
C TRP A 543 18.25 6.11 -1.25
N PRO A 544 18.23 5.17 -0.29
CA PRO A 544 19.36 4.89 0.59
C PRO A 544 20.38 3.90 0.01
N GLY A 545 20.09 3.30 -1.15
CA GLY A 545 20.87 2.21 -1.74
C GLY A 545 20.31 0.82 -1.43
N ILE A 546 20.49 -0.11 -2.37
CA ILE A 546 20.20 -1.55 -2.27
C ILE A 546 21.27 -2.35 -3.03
N GLU A 547 21.26 -3.68 -2.92
CA GLU A 547 22.23 -4.57 -3.58
C GLU A 547 22.46 -4.29 -5.08
N LEU A 548 21.39 -4.13 -5.87
CA LEU A 548 21.48 -3.88 -7.33
C LEU A 548 21.66 -2.40 -7.68
N ASP A 549 21.42 -1.48 -6.74
CA ASP A 549 21.52 -0.04 -6.93
C ASP A 549 21.99 0.65 -5.64
N LYS A 550 23.31 0.57 -5.42
CA LYS A 550 23.97 0.89 -4.15
C LYS A 550 24.08 2.38 -3.84
N ARG A 551 23.85 3.25 -4.82
CA ARG A 551 24.17 4.67 -4.73
C ARG A 551 23.03 5.47 -4.12
N GLN A 552 23.34 6.25 -3.10
CA GLN A 552 22.38 7.13 -2.44
C GLN A 552 21.98 8.27 -3.37
N ARG A 553 20.71 8.67 -3.31
CA ARG A 553 20.18 9.82 -4.08
C ARG A 553 18.90 10.36 -3.48
N GLU A 554 18.52 11.55 -3.92
CA GLU A 554 17.23 12.19 -3.58
C GLU A 554 17.06 12.53 -2.10
N PHE A 555 18.18 12.61 -1.37
CA PHE A 555 18.23 13.24 -0.05
C PHE A 555 17.97 14.74 -0.23
N VAL A 556 17.24 15.34 0.72
CA VAL A 556 16.75 16.72 0.58
C VAL A 556 17.84 17.70 1.03
N PRO A 557 18.24 18.68 0.19
CA PRO A 557 19.21 19.71 0.57
C PRO A 557 18.74 20.57 1.75
N LEU A 558 19.62 20.76 2.73
CA LEU A 558 19.43 21.69 3.85
C LEU A 558 20.08 23.04 3.50
N VAL A 559 19.51 23.72 2.51
CA VAL A 559 19.95 25.04 2.04
C VAL A 559 18.78 26.02 2.03
N PRO A 560 19.03 27.34 1.98
CA PRO A 560 17.98 28.34 1.79
C PRO A 560 17.04 28.02 0.62
N ALA A 561 15.76 28.36 0.75
CA ALA A 561 14.72 27.96 -0.21
C ALA A 561 15.03 28.36 -1.66
N ASP A 562 15.61 29.54 -1.88
CA ASP A 562 16.03 30.08 -3.17
C ASP A 562 17.22 29.34 -3.80
N ARG A 563 17.97 28.56 -3.01
CA ARG A 563 19.15 27.79 -3.45
C ARG A 563 18.88 26.29 -3.63
N VAL A 564 17.68 25.81 -3.34
CA VAL A 564 17.35 24.37 -3.42
C VAL A 564 17.60 23.82 -4.82
N ALA A 565 17.15 24.51 -5.87
CA ALA A 565 17.34 24.07 -7.25
C ALA A 565 18.83 24.01 -7.65
N GLU A 566 19.62 24.98 -7.22
CA GLU A 566 21.09 25.01 -7.41
C GLU A 566 21.74 23.81 -6.70
N ALA A 567 21.38 23.57 -5.44
CA ALA A 567 21.91 22.47 -4.64
C ALA A 567 21.53 21.09 -5.20
N GLU A 568 20.27 20.89 -5.62
CA GLU A 568 19.83 19.66 -6.28
C GLU A 568 20.61 19.43 -7.59
N ALA A 569 20.83 20.47 -8.40
CA ALA A 569 21.64 20.38 -9.61
C ALA A 569 23.10 20.02 -9.31
N ALA A 570 23.70 20.61 -8.27
CA ALA A 570 25.07 20.32 -7.84
C ALA A 570 25.23 18.88 -7.33
N LEU A 571 24.26 18.38 -6.55
CA LEU A 571 24.24 16.98 -6.10
C LEU A 571 24.12 16.01 -7.28
N VAL A 572 23.25 16.31 -8.25
CA VAL A 572 23.11 15.50 -9.47
C VAL A 572 24.40 15.51 -10.29
N ALA A 573 25.04 16.67 -10.45
CA ALA A 573 26.30 16.81 -11.19
C ALA A 573 27.43 16.01 -10.52
N ARG A 574 27.59 16.15 -9.20
CA ARG A 574 28.57 15.37 -8.43
C ARG A 574 28.34 13.87 -8.56
N ARG A 575 27.09 13.40 -8.47
CA ARG A 575 26.76 11.98 -8.64
C ARG A 575 27.10 11.46 -10.03
N LYS A 576 26.84 12.25 -11.08
CA LYS A 576 27.22 11.90 -12.46
C LYS A 576 28.73 11.78 -12.60
N GLU A 577 29.48 12.71 -12.00
CA GLU A 577 30.95 12.68 -12.03
C GLU A 577 31.52 11.51 -11.24
N LEU A 578 30.98 11.22 -10.05
CA LEU A 578 31.35 10.02 -9.28
C LEU A 578 31.12 8.75 -10.11
N ALA A 579 29.96 8.62 -10.74
CA ALA A 579 29.64 7.49 -11.60
C ALA A 579 30.59 7.36 -12.80
N ARG A 580 31.02 8.49 -13.37
CA ARG A 580 31.99 8.54 -14.48
C ARG A 580 33.37 8.05 -14.02
N LEU A 581 33.88 8.58 -12.92
CA LEU A 581 35.19 8.23 -12.35
C LEU A 581 35.23 6.77 -11.89
N GLU A 582 34.17 6.26 -11.25
CA GLU A 582 34.06 4.84 -10.88
C GLU A 582 34.10 3.92 -12.11
N SER A 583 33.38 4.30 -13.18
CA SER A 583 33.39 3.54 -14.44
C SER A 583 34.78 3.54 -15.09
N GLU A 584 35.45 4.70 -15.09
CA GLU A 584 36.81 4.87 -15.61
C GLU A 584 37.81 4.01 -14.82
N ALA A 585 37.80 4.13 -13.49
CA ALA A 585 38.67 3.36 -12.60
C ALA A 585 38.45 1.85 -12.73
N ARG A 586 37.18 1.40 -12.82
CA ARG A 586 36.86 -0.02 -13.05
C ARG A 586 37.42 -0.52 -14.38
N LYS A 587 37.19 0.22 -15.47
CA LYS A 587 37.69 -0.15 -16.81
C LYS A 587 39.21 -0.25 -16.83
N LEU A 588 39.91 0.67 -16.17
CA LEU A 588 41.38 0.67 -16.11
C LEU A 588 41.90 -0.49 -15.26
N ARG A 589 41.27 -0.82 -14.12
CA ARG A 589 41.59 -2.03 -13.36
C ARG A 589 41.39 -3.31 -14.16
N ASP A 590 40.31 -3.39 -14.95
CA ASP A 590 40.08 -4.55 -15.81
C ASP A 590 41.06 -4.61 -17.00
N ALA A 591 41.54 -3.45 -17.47
CA ALA A 591 42.60 -3.38 -18.48
C ALA A 591 43.94 -3.89 -17.93
N VAL A 592 44.29 -3.57 -16.68
CA VAL A 592 45.48 -4.13 -16.00
C VAL A 592 45.47 -5.66 -16.00
N LYS A 593 44.32 -6.28 -15.71
CA LYS A 593 44.18 -7.75 -15.73
C LYS A 593 44.39 -8.37 -17.11
N LYS A 594 44.17 -7.61 -18.18
CA LYS A 594 44.25 -8.05 -19.58
C LYS A 594 45.55 -7.62 -20.28
N ALA A 595 46.36 -6.77 -19.65
CA ALA A 595 47.55 -6.20 -20.25
C ALA A 595 48.68 -7.25 -20.33
N PRO A 596 49.43 -7.32 -21.45
CA PRO A 596 50.68 -8.06 -21.53
C PRO A 596 51.70 -7.56 -20.50
N ASP A 597 52.63 -8.42 -20.05
CA ASP A 597 53.59 -8.10 -18.99
C ASP A 597 54.39 -6.81 -19.24
N PHE A 598 54.74 -6.52 -20.50
CA PHE A 598 55.51 -5.33 -20.87
C PHE A 598 54.70 -4.01 -20.82
N GLU A 599 53.37 -4.07 -20.84
CA GLU A 599 52.46 -2.91 -20.73
C GLU A 599 51.83 -2.78 -19.34
N LYS A 600 51.97 -3.81 -18.51
CA LYS A 600 51.27 -3.93 -17.23
C LYS A 600 51.59 -2.78 -16.26
N ALA A 601 52.87 -2.40 -16.13
CA ALA A 601 53.27 -1.29 -15.27
C ALA A 601 52.65 0.06 -15.70
N ALA A 602 52.53 0.30 -17.01
CA ALA A 602 51.88 1.51 -17.53
C ALA A 602 50.36 1.49 -17.34
N ALA A 603 49.73 0.32 -17.48
CA ALA A 603 48.31 0.14 -17.18
C ALA A 603 48.01 0.33 -15.68
N GLU A 604 48.89 -0.18 -14.79
CA GLU A 604 48.77 -0.03 -13.35
C GLU A 604 48.87 1.44 -12.93
N ALA A 605 49.84 2.19 -13.47
CA ALA A 605 49.95 3.63 -13.22
C ALA A 605 48.68 4.40 -13.60
N LYS A 606 48.08 4.09 -14.76
CA LYS A 606 46.81 4.72 -15.19
C LYS A 606 45.63 4.35 -14.28
N ALA A 607 45.54 3.09 -13.86
CA ALA A 607 44.50 2.64 -12.93
C ALA A 607 44.65 3.35 -11.57
N GLN A 608 45.88 3.47 -11.06
CA GLN A 608 46.18 4.17 -9.82
C GLN A 608 45.84 5.66 -9.90
N GLU A 609 46.15 6.34 -11.01
CA GLU A 609 45.78 7.74 -11.23
C GLU A 609 44.25 7.94 -11.27
N ALA A 610 43.52 7.00 -11.90
CA ALA A 610 42.05 7.05 -11.90
C ALA A 610 41.47 6.81 -10.50
N ASP A 611 42.04 5.89 -9.72
CA ASP A 611 41.65 5.65 -8.34
C ASP A 611 41.96 6.86 -7.44
N GLN A 612 43.09 7.54 -7.63
CA GLN A 612 43.41 8.78 -6.93
C GLN A 612 42.41 9.90 -7.26
N ARG A 613 42.01 10.04 -8.54
CA ARG A 613 40.98 11.03 -8.94
C ARG A 613 39.62 10.72 -8.33
N LEU A 614 39.21 9.45 -8.31
CA LEU A 614 37.98 9.01 -7.64
C LEU A 614 38.03 9.31 -6.14
N GLN A 615 39.12 8.92 -5.48
CA GLN A 615 39.33 9.15 -4.05
C GLN A 615 39.30 10.65 -3.70
N ALA A 616 39.96 11.49 -4.50
CA ALA A 616 39.97 12.93 -4.30
C ALA A 616 38.56 13.54 -4.39
N LEU A 617 37.68 13.02 -5.26
CA LEU A 617 36.28 13.48 -5.32
C LEU A 617 35.47 12.98 -4.13
N VAL A 618 35.67 11.74 -3.68
CA VAL A 618 35.00 11.19 -2.49
C VAL A 618 35.34 11.98 -1.24
N GLU A 619 36.62 12.33 -1.06
CA GLU A 619 37.12 13.05 0.12
C GLU A 619 36.66 14.51 0.16
N GLN A 620 36.24 15.09 -0.97
CA GLN A 620 35.63 16.42 -0.97
C GLN A 620 34.31 16.38 -0.19
N PRO A 621 33.99 17.40 0.63
CA PRO A 621 32.68 17.49 1.26
C PRO A 621 31.58 17.55 0.20
N PRO A 622 30.37 17.02 0.49
CA PRO A 622 29.23 17.16 -0.43
C PRO A 622 28.91 18.66 -0.66
N PRO A 623 28.28 19.03 -1.79
CA PRO A 623 28.01 20.43 -2.15
C PRO A 623 27.15 21.17 -1.11
N CYS A 624 26.36 20.44 -0.34
CA CYS A 624 25.58 20.95 0.78
C CYS A 624 25.29 19.82 1.77
N GLU A 625 24.84 20.18 2.97
CA GLU A 625 24.22 19.22 3.88
C GLU A 625 22.88 18.74 3.33
N THR A 626 22.50 17.52 3.68
CA THR A 626 21.25 16.91 3.25
C THR A 626 20.59 16.14 4.38
N ALA A 627 19.27 15.98 4.32
CA ALA A 627 18.51 15.13 5.23
C ALA A 627 17.95 13.91 4.52
N TYR A 628 17.91 12.78 5.23
CA TYR A 628 17.12 11.62 4.83
C TYR A 628 15.64 11.91 5.14
N ALA A 629 15.02 12.67 4.24
CA ALA A 629 13.73 13.31 4.36
C ALA A 629 12.94 13.13 3.05
N VAL A 630 11.62 13.32 3.09
CA VAL A 630 10.79 13.29 1.88
C VAL A 630 10.60 14.69 1.30
N ALA A 631 10.17 14.76 0.03
CA ALA A 631 9.79 15.99 -0.63
C ALA A 631 8.55 15.78 -1.51
N GLU A 632 7.97 16.84 -2.05
CA GLU A 632 6.95 16.74 -3.10
C GLU A 632 7.45 15.98 -4.34
N ALA A 633 6.67 15.01 -4.81
CA ALA A 633 6.93 14.35 -6.10
C ALA A 633 6.63 15.30 -7.26
N LYS A 634 7.12 15.00 -8.47
CA LYS A 634 6.75 15.78 -9.66
C LYS A 634 5.34 15.45 -10.14
N THR A 635 4.96 14.19 -10.03
CA THR A 635 3.63 13.64 -10.38
C THR A 635 2.79 13.54 -9.11
N ARG A 636 1.58 14.15 -9.12
CA ARG A 636 0.62 14.10 -8.02
C ARG A 636 -0.70 13.56 -8.56
N GLU A 637 -0.95 12.30 -8.30
CA GLU A 637 -2.00 11.55 -8.98
C GLU A 637 -2.79 10.71 -7.98
N ASP A 638 -4.03 10.45 -8.36
CA ASP A 638 -4.89 9.50 -7.68
C ASP A 638 -4.44 8.06 -7.97
N ALA A 639 -4.64 7.15 -7.03
CA ALA A 639 -4.12 5.79 -7.15
C ALA A 639 -5.15 4.85 -7.78
N ALA A 640 -4.71 4.01 -8.71
CA ALA A 640 -5.49 2.85 -9.13
C ALA A 640 -5.43 1.76 -8.05
N ILE A 641 -6.57 1.14 -7.75
CA ILE A 641 -6.63 0.00 -6.83
C ILE A 641 -5.77 -1.14 -7.36
N GLN A 642 -4.86 -1.67 -6.53
CA GLN A 642 -4.12 -2.88 -6.87
C GLN A 642 -4.97 -4.10 -6.44
N LEU A 643 -5.47 -4.85 -7.42
CA LEU A 643 -6.38 -5.97 -7.18
C LEU A 643 -5.66 -7.07 -6.41
N LYS A 644 -6.23 -7.47 -5.26
CA LYS A 644 -5.56 -8.36 -4.28
C LYS A 644 -4.19 -7.82 -3.80
N GLY A 645 -3.93 -6.52 -3.93
CA GLY A 645 -2.65 -5.90 -3.58
C GLY A 645 -1.53 -6.09 -4.60
N ASP A 646 -1.83 -6.61 -5.81
CA ASP A 646 -0.84 -6.83 -6.87
C ASP A 646 -0.67 -5.56 -7.74
N PRO A 647 0.48 -4.87 -7.70
CA PRO A 647 0.71 -3.62 -8.43
C PRO A 647 0.66 -3.79 -9.95
N ALA A 648 0.82 -5.00 -10.48
CA ALA A 648 0.68 -5.27 -11.92
C ALA A 648 -0.79 -5.40 -12.36
N ARG A 649 -1.73 -5.50 -11.41
CA ARG A 649 -3.17 -5.70 -11.68
C ARG A 649 -3.97 -4.53 -11.15
N LEU A 650 -4.19 -3.55 -12.00
CA LEU A 650 -4.89 -2.31 -11.63
C LEU A 650 -6.41 -2.41 -11.86
N GLY A 651 -7.17 -1.85 -10.93
CA GLY A 651 -8.62 -1.64 -11.00
C GLY A 651 -8.98 -0.17 -11.13
N ASP A 652 -10.11 0.22 -10.55
CA ASP A 652 -10.60 1.61 -10.60
C ASP A 652 -9.61 2.60 -9.97
N VAL A 653 -9.51 3.78 -10.56
CA VAL A 653 -8.81 4.93 -9.96
C VAL A 653 -9.64 5.47 -8.80
N VAL A 654 -8.97 5.69 -7.66
CA VAL A 654 -9.56 6.17 -6.42
C VAL A 654 -8.99 7.55 -6.10
N PRO A 655 -9.84 8.58 -6.02
CA PRO A 655 -9.43 9.90 -5.59
C PRO A 655 -8.75 9.86 -4.23
N ARG A 656 -7.72 10.68 -4.02
CA ARG A 656 -7.12 10.85 -2.69
C ARG A 656 -8.14 11.36 -1.67
N HIS A 657 -8.30 10.62 -0.58
CA HIS A 657 -9.25 10.93 0.50
C HIS A 657 -8.82 10.26 1.81
N PHE A 658 -9.46 10.67 2.90
CA PHE A 658 -9.23 10.10 4.24
C PHE A 658 -10.26 9.01 4.56
N PRO A 659 -9.98 8.12 5.53
CA PRO A 659 -10.89 7.03 5.88
C PRO A 659 -12.33 7.48 6.19
N ALA A 660 -13.30 6.90 5.50
CA ALA A 660 -14.70 7.29 5.57
C ALA A 660 -15.34 7.15 6.96
N VAL A 661 -14.95 6.16 7.76
CA VAL A 661 -15.43 6.04 9.16
C VAL A 661 -15.05 7.26 10.00
N LEU A 662 -13.93 7.93 9.68
CA LEU A 662 -13.38 9.09 10.37
C LEU A 662 -13.66 10.43 9.65
N GLY A 663 -14.68 10.46 8.79
CA GLY A 663 -15.16 11.68 8.13
C GLY A 663 -15.19 11.58 6.61
N GLY A 664 -14.21 10.90 6.00
CA GLY A 664 -14.21 10.64 4.55
C GLY A 664 -13.94 11.87 3.68
N GLN A 665 -13.32 12.91 4.23
CA GLN A 665 -13.04 14.14 3.51
C GLN A 665 -12.11 13.84 2.32
N THR A 666 -12.45 14.42 1.16
CA THR A 666 -11.62 14.36 -0.04
C THR A 666 -10.71 15.56 -0.10
N LEU A 667 -9.62 15.48 -0.88
CA LEU A 667 -8.85 16.67 -1.21
C LEU A 667 -9.71 17.67 -2.01
N PRO A 668 -9.37 18.99 -1.98
CA PRO A 668 -9.95 19.96 -2.90
C PRO A 668 -9.81 19.51 -4.36
N ALA A 669 -10.82 19.77 -5.19
CA ALA A 669 -10.87 19.29 -6.58
C ALA A 669 -9.72 19.83 -7.44
N ASP A 670 -9.16 20.98 -7.08
CA ASP A 670 -8.04 21.66 -7.73
C ASP A 670 -6.68 21.41 -7.05
N CYS A 671 -6.61 20.50 -6.06
CA CYS A 671 -5.40 20.23 -5.30
C CYS A 671 -4.23 19.77 -6.19
N GLN A 672 -3.19 20.60 -6.25
CA GLN A 672 -1.96 20.34 -7.02
C GLN A 672 -0.82 19.75 -6.18
N THR A 673 -1.01 19.56 -4.87
CA THR A 673 0.00 18.98 -3.98
C THR A 673 -0.23 17.48 -3.80
N SER A 674 0.68 16.79 -3.12
CA SER A 674 0.53 15.37 -2.76
C SER A 674 -0.72 15.09 -1.93
N GLY A 675 -1.19 16.08 -1.15
CA GLY A 675 -2.21 15.91 -0.12
C GLY A 675 -1.64 15.62 1.27
N ARG A 676 -0.31 15.55 1.45
CA ARG A 676 0.31 15.31 2.77
C ARG A 676 -0.03 16.39 3.79
N GLU A 677 -0.03 17.66 3.39
CA GLU A 677 -0.44 18.78 4.25
C GLU A 677 -1.91 18.65 4.70
N HIS A 678 -2.81 18.26 3.80
CA HIS A 678 -4.22 18.06 4.13
C HIS A 678 -4.41 16.85 5.06
N LEU A 679 -3.66 15.77 4.83
CA LEU A 679 -3.63 14.61 5.72
C LEU A 679 -3.12 15.00 7.11
N ALA A 680 -2.06 15.81 7.18
CA ALA A 680 -1.49 16.32 8.42
C ALA A 680 -2.53 17.12 9.23
N GLU A 681 -3.25 18.04 8.58
CA GLU A 681 -4.32 18.79 9.25
C GLU A 681 -5.50 17.91 9.68
N TRP A 682 -5.92 16.97 8.84
CA TRP A 682 -7.02 16.08 9.18
C TRP A 682 -6.70 15.17 10.36
N ILE A 683 -5.47 14.64 10.46
CA ILE A 683 -5.06 13.74 11.55
C ILE A 683 -5.22 14.37 12.92
N VAL A 684 -4.94 15.67 13.05
CA VAL A 684 -5.00 16.39 14.34
C VAL A 684 -6.30 17.18 14.50
N SER A 685 -7.21 17.09 13.53
CA SER A 685 -8.49 17.79 13.55
C SER A 685 -9.38 17.34 14.70
N ALA A 686 -10.29 18.22 15.13
CA ALA A 686 -11.29 17.90 16.14
C ALA A 686 -12.24 16.76 15.73
N GLU A 687 -12.38 16.52 14.43
CA GLU A 687 -13.23 15.47 13.86
C GLU A 687 -12.58 14.09 13.90
N ASN A 688 -11.26 14.01 14.08
CA ASN A 688 -10.53 12.76 14.27
C ASN A 688 -10.34 12.47 15.77
N PRO A 689 -11.11 11.53 16.34
CA PRO A 689 -11.06 11.29 17.79
C PRO A 689 -9.90 10.37 18.22
N LEU A 690 -9.14 9.80 17.28
CA LEU A 690 -8.16 8.74 17.58
C LEU A 690 -6.82 9.30 18.02
N THR A 691 -6.29 10.33 17.37
CA THR A 691 -4.92 10.82 17.58
C THR A 691 -4.64 11.16 19.04
N ALA A 692 -5.55 11.90 19.69
CA ALA A 692 -5.41 12.22 21.11
C ALA A 692 -5.55 10.97 22.01
N ARG A 693 -6.57 10.12 21.77
CA ARG A 693 -6.80 8.88 22.55
C ARG A 693 -5.60 7.94 22.48
N VAL A 694 -5.04 7.74 21.30
CA VAL A 694 -3.90 6.86 21.07
C VAL A 694 -2.68 7.37 21.81
N LEU A 695 -2.35 8.66 21.71
CA LEU A 695 -1.17 9.18 22.42
C LEU A 695 -1.35 9.11 23.94
N VAL A 696 -2.45 9.60 24.52
CA VAL A 696 -2.62 9.59 25.98
C VAL A 696 -2.63 8.17 26.53
N ASN A 697 -3.16 7.20 25.77
CA ASN A 697 -3.08 5.78 26.12
C ASN A 697 -1.63 5.29 26.17
N ARG A 698 -0.76 5.74 25.27
CA ARG A 698 0.68 5.41 25.29
C ARG A 698 1.41 6.09 26.43
N LEU A 699 1.15 7.37 26.69
CA LEU A 699 1.73 8.08 27.84
C LEU A 699 1.37 7.34 29.14
N TRP A 700 0.11 6.96 29.29
CA TRP A 700 -0.36 6.12 30.38
C TRP A 700 0.36 4.77 30.42
N GLN A 701 0.45 4.07 29.29
CA GLN A 701 1.13 2.78 29.19
C GLN A 701 2.59 2.84 29.64
N HIS A 702 3.34 3.87 29.26
CA HIS A 702 4.75 3.97 29.66
C HIS A 702 4.91 4.22 31.17
N HIS A 703 3.93 4.85 31.83
CA HIS A 703 3.90 5.04 33.28
C HIS A 703 3.41 3.80 34.05
N PHE A 704 2.38 3.12 33.56
CA PHE A 704 1.73 2.00 34.26
C PHE A 704 2.07 0.61 33.70
N GLY A 705 2.88 0.52 32.63
CA GLY A 705 3.25 -0.72 31.95
C GLY A 705 2.15 -1.31 31.05
N ARG A 706 0.93 -0.78 31.13
CA ARG A 706 -0.24 -1.20 30.34
C ARG A 706 -1.11 0.02 30.06
N GLY A 707 -1.53 0.19 28.81
CA GLY A 707 -2.47 1.25 28.42
C GLY A 707 -3.86 1.02 29.01
N ILE A 708 -4.65 2.10 29.12
CA ILE A 708 -6.09 2.02 29.42
C ILE A 708 -6.77 1.11 28.37
N VAL A 709 -6.40 1.30 27.10
CA VAL A 709 -6.62 0.35 26.01
C VAL A 709 -5.38 -0.55 25.94
N PRO A 710 -5.51 -1.84 26.27
CA PRO A 710 -4.35 -2.74 26.38
C PRO A 710 -3.80 -3.20 25.04
N THR A 711 -4.40 -2.79 23.92
CA THR A 711 -3.94 -3.02 22.54
C THR A 711 -3.53 -1.68 21.91
N PRO A 712 -2.32 -1.17 22.15
CA PRO A 712 -1.99 0.23 21.86
C PRO A 712 -1.95 0.61 20.37
N ASN A 713 -1.83 -0.38 19.47
CA ASN A 713 -1.88 -0.20 18.01
C ASN A 713 -3.22 -0.65 17.39
N ASP A 714 -4.21 -1.03 18.21
CA ASP A 714 -5.50 -1.54 17.74
C ASP A 714 -6.63 -1.06 18.65
N PHE A 715 -7.25 0.04 18.23
CA PHE A 715 -8.45 0.67 18.75
C PHE A 715 -9.66 0.28 17.90
N GLY A 716 -9.50 -0.62 16.92
CA GLY A 716 -10.56 -1.15 16.10
C GLY A 716 -11.34 -2.26 16.80
N ARG A 717 -12.12 -3.02 16.04
CA ARG A 717 -12.97 -4.12 16.51
C ARG A 717 -12.18 -5.36 16.92
N GLN A 718 -10.93 -5.49 16.49
CA GLN A 718 -10.04 -6.56 16.94
C GLN A 718 -9.31 -6.20 18.24
N GLY A 719 -9.16 -4.90 18.51
CA GLY A 719 -8.67 -4.35 19.75
C GLY A 719 -9.56 -4.66 20.95
N LYS A 720 -9.00 -4.47 22.15
CA LYS A 720 -9.75 -4.58 23.41
C LYS A 720 -10.32 -3.22 23.80
N PRO A 721 -11.52 -3.16 24.43
CA PRO A 721 -12.07 -1.91 24.92
C PRO A 721 -11.20 -1.32 26.05
N PRO A 722 -11.30 0.00 26.30
CA PRO A 722 -10.62 0.64 27.42
C PRO A 722 -11.13 0.11 28.77
N THR A 723 -10.24 -0.08 29.74
CA THR A 723 -10.61 -0.42 31.12
C THR A 723 -11.37 0.73 31.79
N HIS A 724 -11.00 1.96 31.46
CA HIS A 724 -11.58 3.22 31.96
C HIS A 724 -11.92 4.15 30.77
N PRO A 725 -13.04 3.93 30.05
CA PRO A 725 -13.42 4.72 28.87
C PRO A 725 -13.55 6.23 29.17
N GLU A 726 -14.21 6.58 30.28
CA GLU A 726 -14.41 7.98 30.69
C GLU A 726 -13.09 8.68 31.03
N LEU A 727 -12.17 7.99 31.71
CA LEU A 727 -10.83 8.51 31.99
C LEU A 727 -10.03 8.70 30.68
N LEU A 728 -10.14 7.77 29.72
CA LEU A 728 -9.46 7.90 28.43
C LEU A 728 -9.92 9.15 27.68
N ASP A 729 -11.23 9.37 27.60
CA ASP A 729 -11.81 10.53 26.92
C ASP A 729 -11.53 11.84 27.65
N TYR A 730 -11.53 11.81 29.00
CA TYR A 730 -11.09 12.93 29.82
C TYR A 730 -9.63 13.30 29.51
N LEU A 731 -8.71 12.33 29.59
CA LEU A 731 -7.29 12.59 29.32
C LEU A 731 -7.06 13.07 27.88
N ALA A 732 -7.76 12.51 26.90
CA ALA A 732 -7.66 12.95 25.51
C ALA A 732 -8.19 14.37 25.29
N SER A 733 -9.26 14.76 25.98
CA SER A 733 -9.81 16.11 25.94
C SER A 733 -8.90 17.11 26.64
N GLU A 734 -8.41 16.79 27.84
CA GLU A 734 -7.43 17.59 28.58
C GLU A 734 -6.12 17.76 27.79
N PHE A 735 -5.69 16.72 27.07
CA PHE A 735 -4.51 16.80 26.22
C PHE A 735 -4.65 17.85 25.12
N ARG A 736 -5.82 17.91 24.48
CA ARG A 736 -6.11 18.95 23.49
C ARG A 736 -6.24 20.32 24.13
N ALA A 737 -6.91 20.41 25.28
CA ALA A 737 -7.11 21.64 26.03
C ALA A 737 -5.80 22.25 26.56
N SER A 738 -4.81 21.41 26.88
CA SER A 738 -3.47 21.84 27.30
C SER A 738 -2.56 22.25 26.12
N GLY A 739 -3.11 22.37 24.91
CA GLY A 739 -2.34 22.69 23.72
C GLY A 739 -1.45 21.54 23.26
N TRP A 740 -1.89 20.29 23.45
CA TRP A 740 -1.17 19.07 23.05
C TRP A 740 0.20 18.91 23.74
N SER A 741 0.37 19.49 24.93
CA SER A 741 1.62 19.40 25.71
C SER A 741 1.78 18.03 26.36
N ILE A 742 2.83 17.31 25.97
CA ILE A 742 3.18 16.01 26.55
C ILE A 742 3.65 16.19 28.00
N LYS A 743 4.43 17.25 28.29
CA LYS A 743 4.88 17.53 29.65
C LYS A 743 3.74 17.91 30.60
N ALA A 744 2.73 18.64 30.13
CA ALA A 744 1.52 18.90 30.91
C ALA A 744 0.79 17.59 31.24
N MET A 745 0.68 16.67 30.27
CA MET A 745 0.08 15.37 30.51
C MET A 745 0.89 14.51 31.50
N HIS A 746 2.22 14.58 31.47
CA HIS A 746 3.06 13.98 32.51
C HIS A 746 2.78 14.55 33.90
N ARG A 747 2.69 15.88 34.04
CA ARG A 747 2.34 16.49 35.32
C ARG A 747 0.99 16.00 35.85
N LEU A 748 -0.02 15.93 34.97
CA LEU A 748 -1.34 15.42 35.33
C LEU A 748 -1.28 13.95 35.80
N ILE A 749 -0.56 13.09 35.08
CA ILE A 749 -0.46 11.67 35.45
C ILE A 749 0.32 11.49 36.77
N LEU A 750 1.51 12.11 36.87
CA LEU A 750 2.43 11.93 38.01
C LEU A 750 1.94 12.66 39.27
N GLY A 751 1.12 13.70 39.11
CA GLY A 751 0.44 14.40 40.20
C GLY A 751 -0.64 13.57 40.88
N SER A 752 -1.15 12.52 40.22
CA SER A 752 -2.21 11.69 40.79
C SER A 752 -1.72 10.79 41.94
N ARG A 753 -2.59 10.59 42.94
CA ARG A 753 -2.38 9.59 44.00
C ARG A 753 -2.26 8.19 43.42
N THR A 754 -2.96 7.90 42.32
CA THR A 754 -2.90 6.64 41.58
C THR A 754 -1.48 6.36 41.07
N TYR A 755 -0.79 7.35 40.50
CA TYR A 755 0.63 7.19 40.15
C TYR A 755 1.51 7.08 41.39
N GLN A 756 1.21 7.83 42.45
CA GLN A 756 2.01 7.86 43.69
C GLN A 756 1.75 6.68 44.64
N GLN A 757 0.93 5.70 44.26
CA GLN A 757 0.55 4.63 45.17
C GLN A 757 1.64 3.56 45.35
N ALA A 758 1.56 2.83 46.46
CA ALA A 758 2.38 1.66 46.73
C ALA A 758 2.01 0.50 45.80
N ALA A 759 2.98 -0.38 45.53
CA ALA A 759 2.75 -1.59 44.72
C ALA A 759 2.08 -2.73 45.50
N THR A 760 2.03 -2.64 46.83
CA THR A 760 1.42 -3.64 47.71
C THR A 760 -0.09 -3.66 47.50
N ARG A 761 -0.65 -4.87 47.37
CA ARG A 761 -2.08 -5.10 47.12
C ARG A 761 -2.63 -5.99 48.23
N GLU A 762 -3.81 -5.64 48.73
CA GLU A 762 -4.52 -6.49 49.69
C GLU A 762 -4.96 -7.81 49.03
N PRO A 763 -5.08 -8.92 49.79
CA PRO A 763 -5.51 -10.21 49.23
C PRO A 763 -6.84 -10.13 48.47
N LYS A 764 -7.78 -9.30 48.95
CA LYS A 764 -9.07 -9.06 48.27
C LYS A 764 -8.88 -8.42 46.89
N ALA A 765 -8.00 -7.42 46.78
CA ALA A 765 -7.71 -6.77 45.50
C ALA A 765 -7.07 -7.73 44.49
N VAL A 766 -6.16 -8.60 44.95
CA VAL A 766 -5.55 -9.64 44.11
C VAL A 766 -6.60 -10.65 43.63
N ALA A 767 -7.57 -11.03 44.49
CA ALA A 767 -8.63 -11.95 44.13
C ALA A 767 -9.67 -11.36 43.15
N VAL A 768 -10.08 -10.10 43.37
CA VAL A 768 -11.09 -9.42 42.54
C VAL A 768 -10.54 -8.95 41.20
N ASP A 769 -9.29 -8.47 41.19
CA ASP A 769 -8.64 -7.90 40.01
C ASP A 769 -7.20 -8.45 39.87
N PRO A 770 -7.03 -9.74 39.52
CA PRO A 770 -5.70 -10.35 39.47
C PRO A 770 -4.77 -9.65 38.48
N ALA A 771 -5.30 -9.10 37.39
CA ALA A 771 -4.56 -8.38 36.37
C ALA A 771 -4.24 -6.91 36.73
N ASN A 772 -4.72 -6.43 37.88
CA ASN A 772 -4.56 -5.05 38.35
C ASN A 772 -5.08 -3.99 37.35
N GLU A 773 -6.16 -4.31 36.64
CA GLU A 773 -6.79 -3.42 35.66
C GLU A 773 -7.43 -2.19 36.29
N LEU A 774 -7.92 -2.31 37.52
CA LEU A 774 -8.51 -1.22 38.31
C LEU A 774 -7.45 -0.44 39.09
N LEU A 775 -6.18 -0.89 39.04
CA LEU A 775 -5.02 -0.31 39.73
C LEU A 775 -5.25 -0.07 41.22
N ALA A 776 -5.70 -1.12 41.90
CA ALA A 776 -5.68 -1.25 43.37
C ALA A 776 -4.25 -1.46 43.93
N GLY A 777 -3.24 -0.88 43.29
CA GLY A 777 -1.81 -1.11 43.48
C GLY A 777 -1.02 -0.58 42.31
N TYR A 778 0.17 -0.03 42.56
CA TYR A 778 1.06 0.38 41.46
C TYR A 778 1.64 -0.86 40.75
N PRO A 779 1.54 -0.96 39.41
CA PRO A 779 2.08 -2.09 38.65
C PRO A 779 3.62 -2.05 38.68
N ARG A 780 4.24 -3.13 39.17
CA ARG A 780 5.71 -3.26 39.15
C ARG A 780 6.19 -3.40 37.70
N ARG A 781 7.22 -2.65 37.34
CA ARG A 781 7.83 -2.68 36.01
C ARG A 781 9.29 -3.12 36.08
N ARG A 782 9.71 -3.88 35.06
CA ARG A 782 11.12 -4.17 34.80
C ARG A 782 11.76 -2.95 34.12
N LEU A 783 13.03 -2.71 34.39
CA LEU A 783 13.81 -1.75 33.60
C LEU A 783 14.03 -2.31 32.20
N ASP A 784 13.91 -1.45 31.18
CA ASP A 784 14.26 -1.81 29.81
C ASP A 784 15.78 -1.79 29.58
N ALA A 785 16.20 -2.29 28.42
CA ALA A 785 17.60 -2.40 28.03
C ALA A 785 18.36 -1.09 28.22
N GLU A 786 17.80 0.02 27.75
CA GLU A 786 18.40 1.35 27.81
C GLU A 786 18.60 1.79 29.26
N ALA A 787 17.56 1.68 30.09
CA ALA A 787 17.66 2.04 31.51
C ALA A 787 18.69 1.18 32.25
N ILE A 788 18.81 -0.12 31.94
CA ILE A 788 19.82 -1.01 32.54
C ILE A 788 21.24 -0.54 32.15
N ARG A 789 21.51 -0.39 30.84
CA ARG A 789 22.83 0.02 30.35
C ARG A 789 23.24 1.38 30.85
N ASP A 790 22.34 2.36 30.73
CA ASP A 790 22.61 3.74 31.12
C ASP A 790 22.82 3.85 32.63
N THR A 791 22.11 3.04 33.44
CA THR A 791 22.35 2.95 34.89
C THR A 791 23.76 2.43 35.19
N LEU A 792 24.21 1.37 34.51
CA LEU A 792 25.55 0.81 34.72
C LEU A 792 26.64 1.83 34.38
N LEU A 793 26.49 2.55 33.26
CA LEU A 793 27.40 3.63 32.88
C LEU A 793 27.38 4.80 33.87
N ALA A 794 26.18 5.21 34.32
CA ALA A 794 26.02 6.32 35.26
C ALA A 794 26.65 6.00 36.63
N VAL A 795 26.36 4.82 37.19
CA VAL A 795 26.92 4.40 38.48
C VAL A 795 28.43 4.20 38.39
N GLY A 796 28.94 3.77 37.24
CA GLY A 796 30.38 3.65 36.98
C GLY A 796 31.10 5.00 36.71
N GLY A 797 30.38 6.12 36.66
CA GLY A 797 30.95 7.43 36.34
C GLY A 797 31.41 7.58 34.88
N ASN A 798 30.97 6.70 33.99
CA ASN A 798 31.42 6.64 32.59
C ASN A 798 30.41 7.23 31.61
N LEU A 799 29.16 7.49 32.03
CA LEU A 799 28.10 7.95 31.13
C LEU A 799 28.41 9.34 30.54
N ASP A 800 28.51 9.41 29.22
CA ASP A 800 28.61 10.66 28.47
C ASP A 800 27.20 11.18 28.15
N LEU A 801 26.86 12.34 28.71
CA LEU A 801 25.58 13.02 28.52
C LEU A 801 25.58 13.97 27.31
N SER A 802 26.67 14.03 26.53
CA SER A 802 26.70 14.84 25.31
C SER A 802 25.81 14.23 24.22
N PRO A 803 25.09 15.07 23.44
CA PRO A 803 24.30 14.58 22.33
C PRO A 803 25.17 13.89 21.29
N ALA A 804 24.63 12.88 20.60
CA ALA A 804 25.36 12.18 19.55
C ALA A 804 25.13 12.74 18.15
N GLY A 805 26.24 12.88 17.41
CA GLY A 805 26.26 13.19 15.98
C GLY A 805 26.22 11.94 15.09
N PRO A 806 26.77 12.02 13.86
CA PRO A 806 26.79 10.90 12.92
C PRO A 806 27.65 9.74 13.42
N HIS A 807 27.30 8.53 12.99
CA HIS A 807 28.15 7.36 13.17
C HIS A 807 29.32 7.37 12.17
N PRO A 808 30.48 6.77 12.51
CA PRO A 808 31.64 6.71 11.63
C PRO A 808 31.45 5.61 10.56
N PHE A 809 30.48 5.82 9.67
CA PHE A 809 30.20 4.93 8.55
C PHE A 809 31.38 4.86 7.57
N PRO A 810 31.61 3.70 6.92
CA PRO A 810 32.60 3.62 5.85
C PRO A 810 32.18 4.51 4.66
N PRO A 811 33.13 5.05 3.88
CA PRO A 811 32.82 5.88 2.72
C PRO A 811 31.89 5.17 1.71
N GLU A 812 30.95 5.91 1.11
CA GLU A 812 29.91 5.34 0.23
C GLU A 812 30.47 4.52 -0.94
N HIS A 813 31.55 4.98 -1.56
CA HIS A 813 32.18 4.27 -2.69
C HIS A 813 32.75 2.89 -2.33
N THR A 814 32.93 2.58 -1.04
CA THR A 814 33.39 1.25 -0.58
C THR A 814 32.23 0.29 -0.31
N TRP A 815 30.98 0.70 -0.47
CA TRP A 815 29.83 -0.11 -0.12
C TRP A 815 29.65 -1.24 -1.13
N ASP A 816 29.88 -2.47 -0.67
CA ASP A 816 29.69 -3.69 -1.45
C ASP A 816 28.55 -4.57 -0.91
N PHE A 817 27.73 -4.05 0.00
CA PHE A 817 26.70 -4.80 0.74
C PHE A 817 25.70 -5.50 -0.19
N THR A 818 25.28 -6.69 0.25
CA THR A 818 24.34 -7.59 -0.46
C THR A 818 23.37 -8.22 0.53
N GLN A 819 22.37 -8.96 0.05
CA GLN A 819 21.49 -9.75 0.92
C GLN A 819 22.24 -10.78 1.79
N HIS A 820 23.36 -11.32 1.29
CA HIS A 820 24.18 -12.30 2.01
C HIS A 820 25.27 -11.67 2.87
N ARG A 821 25.55 -10.37 2.65
CA ARG A 821 26.53 -9.59 3.39
C ARG A 821 25.98 -8.19 3.66
N PRO A 822 24.90 -8.07 4.46
CA PRO A 822 24.33 -6.76 4.80
C PRO A 822 25.33 -5.94 5.62
N PHE A 823 25.16 -4.62 5.64
CA PHE A 823 25.95 -3.78 6.51
C PHE A 823 25.80 -4.21 7.98
N LYS A 824 26.92 -4.23 8.68
CA LYS A 824 26.99 -4.50 10.11
C LYS A 824 28.04 -3.61 10.76
N ALA A 825 27.63 -2.83 11.75
CA ALA A 825 28.53 -2.12 12.64
C ALA A 825 28.03 -2.12 14.08
N ILE A 826 28.97 -2.16 15.01
CA ILE A 826 28.77 -1.87 16.43
C ILE A 826 29.84 -0.85 16.78
N TYR A 827 29.42 0.37 17.10
CA TYR A 827 30.32 1.44 17.48
C TYR A 827 30.28 1.60 19.00
N GLU A 828 31.41 1.35 19.65
CA GLU A 828 31.55 1.56 21.08
C GLU A 828 31.33 3.04 21.42
N THR A 829 30.50 3.29 22.43
CA THR A 829 30.23 4.64 22.92
C THR A 829 29.77 4.58 24.37
N ASN A 830 30.21 5.53 25.19
CA ASN A 830 29.70 5.68 26.54
C ASN A 830 28.48 6.62 26.63
N ARG A 831 27.93 7.03 25.49
CA ARG A 831 26.72 7.84 25.45
C ARG A 831 25.48 7.04 25.83
N ARG A 832 24.40 7.77 26.09
CA ARG A 832 23.05 7.25 26.32
C ARG A 832 22.66 6.20 25.26
N SER A 833 21.95 5.17 25.69
CA SER A 833 21.64 4.01 24.83
C SER A 833 20.75 4.34 23.63
N VAL A 834 20.02 5.46 23.66
CA VAL A 834 19.26 5.99 22.50
C VAL A 834 20.17 6.35 21.32
N PHE A 835 21.47 6.56 21.55
CA PHE A 835 22.47 6.89 20.54
C PHE A 835 23.30 5.68 20.05
N LEU A 836 22.95 4.47 20.48
CA LEU A 836 23.55 3.27 19.93
C LEU A 836 23.12 3.08 18.47
N MET A 837 24.06 2.57 17.66
CA MET A 837 23.81 2.16 16.28
C MET A 837 22.60 1.22 16.21
N THR A 838 21.54 1.66 15.53
CA THR A 838 20.31 0.90 15.33
C THR A 838 20.23 0.48 13.86
N GLN A 839 20.34 -0.81 13.58
CA GLN A 839 20.36 -1.34 12.21
C GLN A 839 19.08 -2.10 11.92
N ARG A 840 18.62 -2.07 10.67
CA ARG A 840 17.33 -2.62 10.25
C ARG A 840 17.28 -4.14 10.33
N ILE A 841 18.33 -4.80 9.85
CA ILE A 841 18.38 -6.26 9.76
C ILE A 841 18.98 -6.85 11.04
N GLN A 842 20.08 -6.27 11.53
CA GLN A 842 20.80 -6.81 12.68
C GLN A 842 20.61 -5.96 13.93
N ARG A 843 19.80 -6.47 14.87
CA ARG A 843 19.63 -5.84 16.18
C ARG A 843 20.96 -5.74 16.92
N HIS A 844 21.16 -4.63 17.63
CA HIS A 844 22.32 -4.44 18.50
C HIS A 844 22.36 -5.58 19.55
N PRO A 845 23.49 -6.30 19.74
CA PRO A 845 23.53 -7.48 20.60
C PRO A 845 23.03 -7.24 22.02
N TYR A 846 23.46 -6.13 22.64
CA TYR A 846 22.98 -5.76 23.97
C TYR A 846 21.47 -5.52 24.02
N LEU A 847 20.91 -4.73 23.09
CA LEU A 847 19.48 -4.45 23.07
C LEU A 847 18.68 -5.72 22.81
N ALA A 848 19.17 -6.62 21.94
CA ALA A 848 18.50 -7.88 21.64
C ALA A 848 18.36 -8.80 22.87
N ILE A 849 19.37 -8.85 23.75
CA ILE A 849 19.35 -9.66 24.98
C ILE A 849 18.31 -9.15 25.99
N PHE A 850 18.09 -7.83 26.04
CA PHE A 850 17.23 -7.17 27.03
C PHE A 850 15.91 -6.67 26.42
N ASP A 851 15.35 -7.44 25.48
CA ASP A 851 14.05 -7.20 24.83
C ASP A 851 13.90 -5.83 24.13
N GLY A 852 14.97 -5.32 23.52
CA GLY A 852 14.93 -4.11 22.70
C GLY A 852 13.97 -4.25 21.51
N ALA A 853 13.45 -3.10 21.05
CA ALA A 853 12.48 -3.04 19.96
C ALA A 853 13.03 -3.63 18.65
N ASP A 854 12.12 -4.14 17.81
CA ASP A 854 12.46 -4.56 16.45
C ASP A 854 12.46 -3.34 15.51
N PRO A 855 13.60 -2.93 14.95
CA PRO A 855 13.66 -1.78 14.03
C PRO A 855 12.97 -2.04 12.68
N SER A 856 12.52 -3.26 12.40
CA SER A 856 11.76 -3.61 11.19
C SER A 856 10.24 -3.55 11.38
N THR A 857 9.72 -3.41 12.61
CA THR A 857 8.27 -3.36 12.87
C THR A 857 7.90 -2.35 13.95
N SER A 858 6.75 -1.69 13.83
CA SER A 858 6.31 -0.72 14.83
C SER A 858 6.07 -1.45 16.16
N THR A 859 6.78 -1.07 17.21
CA THR A 859 6.77 -1.79 18.49
C THR A 859 5.94 -1.03 19.53
N PRO A 860 4.62 -1.30 19.68
CA PRO A 860 3.75 -0.60 20.65
C PRO A 860 4.04 -0.96 22.10
N ALA A 861 4.49 -2.18 22.33
CA ALA A 861 4.86 -2.72 23.62
C ALA A 861 5.99 -3.73 23.36
N ARG A 862 7.08 -3.61 24.09
CA ARG A 862 8.18 -4.58 24.01
C ARG A 862 7.76 -5.86 24.71
N LEU A 863 8.15 -7.01 24.14
CA LEU A 863 8.03 -8.29 24.84
C LEU A 863 8.82 -8.19 26.14
N THR A 864 8.34 -8.81 27.21
CA THR A 864 9.09 -8.86 28.47
C THR A 864 9.35 -10.31 28.81
N SER A 865 10.58 -10.76 28.59
CA SER A 865 10.99 -12.12 28.93
C SER A 865 11.22 -12.25 30.45
N THR A 866 10.97 -13.45 31.00
CA THR A 866 11.26 -13.76 32.41
C THR A 866 12.75 -14.07 32.66
N THR A 867 13.49 -14.39 31.60
CA THR A 867 14.94 -14.63 31.60
C THR A 867 15.55 -13.95 30.38
N PRO A 868 16.77 -13.36 30.46
CA PRO A 868 17.47 -12.87 29.27
C PRO A 868 17.68 -14.01 28.27
N LEU A 869 17.56 -13.70 26.98
CA LEU A 869 17.68 -14.65 25.86
C LEU A 869 19.12 -15.12 25.64
#